data_AF-A0A2T6DZV0-F1
#
_entry.id   AF-A0A2T6DZV0-F1
#
_cell.length_a   1.000
_cell.length_b   1.000
_cell.length_c   1.000
_cell.angle_alpha   90.00
_cell.angle_beta   90.00
_cell.angle_gamma   90.00
#
_symmetry.space_group_name_H-M   'P 1'
#
loop_
_entity.id
_entity.type
_entity.pdbx_description
1 polymer ?
#
loop_
_entity_poly.entity_id
_entity_poly.type
_entity_poly.pdbx_seq_one_letter_code
_entity_poly.pdbx_strand_id
1 'polypeptide(L)'
;MQKYVRAIGPRLRLVLFTIFGLFAILSANSLYLGSISFVEYVQGVSYQGYFYQMMFLAHLVLGLLLILPVLIFGVIHARNSWSRPNRRAVRVGFALFFIAILVLLSGLALMRLGFFEIKDLRLRSPIYWIHIVTPLFAVWLYVLHRLAGPRIKWRIGRRWAVAVLVLVGTMTALHTQDPRKWSTTAPATGAKYFDPSLARTATGNFIPAEKLMLDDYCQRCHQDAHRDWQHSAHRYSSFNNPPYLFSVRETRRVSLERDGNVHAARWCAGCHDVVPFFSGAFDNPKFDDVNDPTGQAGLTCVACHSITKVNSTRGNADYTIEEPQLYPFTTSTNPVLRYINEILVKAKPELHKRTFLKPVHKTAEFCSTCHKVSLPYALNHYKEFLRGQNHYDGFLLSGVSGHGARAFYHPEVAKQKCADCHMPLYPSHDFAAKLNAPPTAEPQLTVHSHRFPGGNTGIAALKQDEEMLATNTAFLRTAARVDLFGVKSGGTIDSPLTAPLRPSVPALVPGRTYLFETVVRTLGVGHPLTQGTVDSNELWLDVTVTAGDRVVGRSGGLGAHREVDPWAYFLNVYMLDREGRRIDRRNAQDIFTPLYDHQIPPGAGQVVHYAFTVPQDAQGPLTVHVALRYRKFDAIYVNYFSDAAYKAGDPLTVANNLPIATLAEDSVSFPLASTGTADAPQNQPSAIPLWQRWNDFGIGLLSEGDRGASKGELIQAASAFAEVEKLGRPDGPLNLARVYLKEGRLDDAIVALQRATSFDPPAPRWTLAWLNGSANKLAGNLDRAIADFRSIVDDRYSALEERHFDFSKDYLVLTELGQTLMERAKAERSSPERRTAFLREAAATFDRVLALDSENAAAHYNLALIHTRLGDDAKAAEHQNLYNRYRVDNNATDRAIALARRRDKAADHAAEAIVIYSLQRLGAPELPPPSTP
;
A
#
# COMPACT_ATOMS: atom_id res chain seq x y z
N MET A 1 -28.16 4.52 83.30
CA MET A 1 -28.09 5.38 82.08
C MET A 1 -26.80 5.09 81.33
N GLN A 2 -26.86 4.48 80.14
CA GLN A 2 -25.67 4.35 79.29
C GLN A 2 -25.24 5.75 78.81
N LYS A 3 -23.97 6.12 79.07
CA LYS A 3 -23.37 7.39 78.64
C LYS A 3 -23.51 7.51 77.12
N TYR A 4 -24.13 8.60 76.62
CA TYR A 4 -24.31 8.82 75.19
C TYR A 4 -22.95 8.95 74.49
N VAL A 5 -22.48 7.88 73.87
CA VAL A 5 -21.28 7.90 73.03
C VAL A 5 -21.69 8.31 71.62
N ARG A 6 -21.12 9.39 71.09
CA ARG A 6 -21.36 9.82 69.70
C ARG A 6 -20.85 8.73 68.75
N ALA A 7 -21.68 8.34 67.77
CA ALA A 7 -21.29 7.37 66.73
C ALA A 7 -20.08 7.83 65.90
N ILE A 8 -19.81 9.14 65.88
CA ILE A 8 -18.63 9.76 65.26
C ILE A 8 -17.86 10.52 66.35
N GLY A 9 -16.80 9.89 66.86
CA GLY A 9 -15.87 10.50 67.81
C GLY A 9 -14.97 11.57 67.15
N PRO A 10 -14.17 12.31 67.94
CA PRO A 10 -13.33 13.41 67.43
C PRO A 10 -12.32 12.96 66.36
N ARG A 11 -11.67 11.80 66.54
CA ARG A 11 -10.74 11.23 65.55
C ARG A 11 -11.46 10.78 64.27
N LEU A 12 -12.60 10.10 64.38
CA LEU A 12 -13.40 9.66 63.23
C LEU A 12 -14.02 10.84 62.46
N ARG A 13 -14.28 11.95 63.15
CA ARG A 13 -14.75 13.20 62.55
C ARG A 13 -13.69 13.82 61.63
N LEU A 14 -12.41 13.74 61.99
CA LEU A 14 -11.32 14.20 61.14
C LEU A 14 -11.30 13.39 59.82
N VAL A 15 -11.35 12.06 59.91
CA VAL A 15 -11.42 11.15 58.75
C VAL A 15 -12.64 11.48 57.88
N LEU A 16 -13.80 11.73 58.48
CA LEU A 16 -15.00 12.13 57.74
C LEU A 16 -14.83 13.46 57.00
N PHE A 17 -14.20 14.46 57.62
CA PHE A 17 -13.93 15.73 56.93
C PHE A 17 -12.91 15.56 55.80
N THR A 18 -11.91 14.70 55.96
CA THR A 18 -10.99 14.32 54.88
C THR A 18 -11.73 13.67 53.72
N ILE A 19 -12.65 12.72 54.00
CA ILE A 19 -13.51 12.10 52.97
C ILE A 19 -14.32 13.18 52.24
N PHE A 20 -14.95 14.11 52.95
CA PHE A 20 -15.73 15.18 52.32
C PHE A 20 -14.88 16.11 51.47
N GLY A 21 -13.67 16.47 51.92
CA GLY A 21 -12.74 17.29 51.14
C GLY A 21 -12.28 16.59 49.87
N LEU A 22 -11.83 15.34 49.97
CA LEU A 22 -11.41 14.54 48.81
C LEU A 22 -12.57 14.30 47.85
N PHE A 23 -13.74 13.92 48.35
CA PHE A 23 -14.94 13.73 47.54
C PHE A 23 -15.39 15.03 46.85
N ALA A 24 -15.20 16.19 47.47
CA ALA A 24 -15.50 17.49 46.86
C ALA A 24 -14.65 17.74 45.62
N ILE A 25 -13.33 17.59 45.75
CA ILE A 25 -12.38 17.81 44.66
C ILE A 25 -12.61 16.77 43.57
N LEU A 26 -12.77 15.50 43.96
CA LEU A 26 -13.04 14.41 43.04
C LEU A 26 -14.35 14.63 42.27
N SER A 27 -15.41 15.12 42.93
CA SER A 27 -16.69 15.43 42.27
C SER A 27 -16.54 16.55 41.24
N ALA A 28 -15.81 17.62 41.56
CA ALA A 28 -15.55 18.71 40.60
C ALA A 28 -14.75 18.22 39.38
N ASN A 29 -13.74 17.40 39.63
CA ASN A 29 -12.94 16.77 38.60
C ASN A 29 -13.76 15.81 37.72
N SER A 30 -14.57 14.94 38.33
CA SER A 30 -15.49 14.04 37.61
C SER A 30 -16.52 14.81 36.78
N LEU A 31 -17.05 15.93 37.31
CA LEU A 31 -17.97 16.79 36.57
C LEU A 31 -17.29 17.36 35.34
N TYR A 32 -16.08 17.91 35.47
CA TYR A 32 -15.30 18.39 34.32
C TYR A 32 -15.03 17.27 33.29
N LEU A 33 -14.54 16.10 33.72
CA LEU A 33 -14.24 14.98 32.81
C LEU A 33 -15.51 14.48 32.11
N GLY A 34 -16.62 14.41 32.83
CA GLY A 34 -17.94 14.05 32.33
C GLY A 34 -18.48 15.08 31.35
N SER A 35 -18.36 16.38 31.64
CA SER A 35 -18.77 17.47 30.76
C SER A 35 -18.01 17.45 29.44
N ILE A 36 -16.68 17.28 29.48
CA ILE A 36 -15.88 17.15 28.25
C ILE A 36 -16.34 15.92 27.45
N SER A 37 -16.48 14.76 28.11
CA SER A 37 -16.91 13.52 27.44
C SER A 37 -18.33 13.64 26.84
N PHE A 38 -19.22 14.39 27.49
CA PHE A 38 -20.58 14.65 27.00
C PHE A 38 -20.57 15.58 25.79
N VAL A 39 -19.78 16.66 25.82
CA VAL A 39 -19.63 17.57 24.68
C VAL A 39 -19.04 16.82 23.48
N GLU A 40 -18.03 15.96 23.68
CA GLU A 40 -17.50 15.08 22.63
C GLU A 40 -18.57 14.17 22.05
N TYR A 41 -19.39 13.54 22.89
CA TYR A 41 -20.48 12.66 22.45
C TYR A 41 -21.50 13.41 21.59
N VAL A 42 -21.84 14.66 21.95
CA VAL A 42 -22.82 15.48 21.22
C VAL A 42 -22.24 16.02 19.91
N GLN A 43 -20.99 16.48 19.92
CA GLN A 43 -20.39 17.17 18.76
C GLN A 43 -19.63 16.23 17.82
N GLY A 44 -19.31 15.00 18.26
CA GLY A 44 -18.49 14.07 17.50
C GLY A 44 -17.03 14.50 17.34
N VAL A 45 -16.58 15.52 18.09
CA VAL A 45 -15.21 16.07 18.02
C VAL A 45 -14.45 15.79 19.31
N SER A 46 -13.18 15.42 19.15
CA SER A 46 -12.20 15.13 20.20
C SER A 46 -11.83 16.33 21.09
N TYR A 47 -12.20 16.38 22.38
CA TYR A 47 -11.74 17.40 23.33
C TYR A 47 -10.76 16.86 24.39
N GLN A 48 -10.56 15.55 24.52
CA GLN A 48 -9.66 14.97 25.52
C GLN A 48 -8.16 15.22 25.22
N GLY A 49 -7.68 16.45 25.38
CA GLY A 49 -6.27 16.83 25.17
C GLY A 49 -5.36 16.58 26.37
N TYR A 50 -4.16 17.16 26.34
CA TYR A 50 -3.15 17.01 27.42
C TYR A 50 -3.71 17.36 28.80
N PHE A 51 -4.40 18.51 28.92
CA PHE A 51 -4.99 18.94 30.20
C PHE A 51 -6.09 17.99 30.69
N TYR A 52 -6.91 17.44 29.78
CA TYR A 52 -7.86 16.38 30.16
C TYR A 52 -7.13 15.17 30.76
N GLN A 53 -6.02 14.73 30.17
CA GLN A 53 -5.28 13.59 30.71
C GLN A 53 -4.64 13.89 32.07
N MET A 54 -4.19 15.13 32.31
CA MET A 54 -3.75 15.57 33.64
C MET A 54 -4.89 15.57 34.66
N MET A 55 -6.10 16.00 34.26
CA MET A 55 -7.28 15.92 35.12
C MET A 55 -7.72 14.47 35.35
N PHE A 56 -7.58 13.60 34.35
CA PHE A 56 -7.83 12.17 34.52
C PHE A 56 -6.81 11.54 35.47
N LEU A 57 -5.52 11.91 35.38
CA LEU A 57 -4.52 11.50 36.37
C LEU A 57 -4.91 11.96 37.78
N ALA A 58 -5.34 13.22 37.93
CA ALA A 58 -5.82 13.73 39.20
C ALA A 58 -7.03 12.92 39.72
N HIS A 59 -7.95 12.51 38.85
CA HIS A 59 -9.06 11.61 39.18
C HIS A 59 -8.56 10.30 39.80
N LEU A 60 -7.60 9.65 39.14
CA LEU A 60 -7.01 8.39 39.60
C LEU A 60 -6.34 8.55 40.96
N VAL A 61 -5.51 9.59 41.13
CA VAL A 61 -4.80 9.86 42.39
C VAL A 61 -5.79 10.14 43.52
N LEU A 62 -6.78 11.02 43.29
CA LEU A 62 -7.80 11.35 44.29
C LEU A 62 -8.66 10.14 44.65
N GLY A 63 -9.01 9.30 43.67
CA GLY A 63 -9.72 8.04 43.89
C GLY A 63 -8.94 7.09 44.78
N LEU A 64 -7.65 6.89 44.51
CA LEU A 64 -6.77 6.04 45.33
C LEU A 64 -6.64 6.59 46.76
N LEU A 65 -6.47 7.90 46.92
CA LEU A 65 -6.40 8.55 48.23
C LEU A 65 -7.70 8.42 49.03
N LEU A 66 -8.85 8.25 48.36
CA LEU A 66 -10.16 8.10 49.00
C LEU A 66 -10.39 6.69 49.56
N ILE A 67 -9.72 5.66 49.04
CA ILE A 67 -9.94 4.25 49.41
C ILE A 67 -9.78 4.02 50.93
N LEU A 68 -8.60 4.30 51.46
CA LEU A 68 -8.30 4.02 52.87
C LEU A 68 -9.20 4.82 53.84
N PRO A 69 -9.38 6.14 53.69
CA PRO A 69 -10.30 6.90 54.54
C PRO A 69 -11.72 6.35 54.53
N VAL A 70 -12.29 6.01 53.36
CA VAL A 70 -13.66 5.47 53.25
C VAL A 70 -13.78 4.11 53.92
N LEU A 71 -12.82 3.20 53.72
CA LEU A 71 -12.83 1.89 54.36
C LEU A 71 -12.69 2.01 55.89
N ILE A 72 -11.74 2.80 56.37
CA ILE A 72 -11.52 3.06 57.80
C ILE A 72 -12.78 3.67 58.42
N PHE A 73 -13.35 4.70 57.79
CA PHE A 73 -14.55 5.36 58.28
C PHE A 73 -15.73 4.41 58.28
N GLY A 74 -15.99 3.71 57.18
CA GLY A 74 -17.14 2.83 57.02
C GLY A 74 -17.13 1.66 58.00
N VAL A 75 -15.98 0.98 58.18
CA VAL A 75 -15.85 -0.15 59.12
C VAL A 75 -16.03 0.31 60.56
N ILE A 76 -15.33 1.38 60.99
CA ILE A 76 -15.42 1.89 62.36
C ILE A 76 -16.83 2.46 62.63
N HIS A 77 -17.42 3.17 61.67
CA HIS A 77 -18.75 3.74 61.80
C HIS A 77 -19.84 2.66 61.86
N ALA A 78 -19.74 1.60 61.05
CA ALA A 78 -20.62 0.44 61.09
C ALA A 78 -20.54 -0.25 62.46
N ARG A 79 -19.32 -0.52 62.95
CA ARG A 79 -19.08 -1.11 64.29
C ARG A 79 -19.65 -0.27 65.43
N ASN A 80 -19.62 1.07 65.31
CA ASN A 80 -20.14 1.97 66.34
C ASN A 80 -21.68 2.17 66.28
N SER A 81 -22.31 1.72 65.20
CA SER A 81 -23.71 2.06 64.88
C SER A 81 -24.64 0.86 64.71
N TRP A 82 -24.11 -0.36 64.53
CA TRP A 82 -24.92 -1.56 64.25
C TRP A 82 -25.99 -1.89 65.32
N SER A 83 -25.71 -1.59 66.59
CA SER A 83 -26.61 -1.84 67.73
C SER A 83 -27.55 -0.66 68.04
N ARG A 84 -27.56 0.40 67.22
CA ARG A 84 -28.39 1.59 67.47
C ARG A 84 -29.88 1.31 67.21
N PRO A 85 -30.79 1.96 67.97
CA PRO A 85 -32.23 1.70 67.89
C PRO A 85 -32.89 2.15 66.58
N ASN A 86 -32.33 3.15 65.89
CA ASN A 86 -32.84 3.60 64.59
C ASN A 86 -32.41 2.64 63.46
N ARG A 87 -33.16 1.54 63.32
CA ARG A 87 -32.88 0.49 62.34
C ARG A 87 -32.91 0.98 60.88
N ARG A 88 -33.73 2.00 60.58
CA ARG A 88 -33.80 2.61 59.23
C ARG A 88 -32.48 3.30 58.87
N ALA A 89 -31.95 4.15 59.75
CA ALA A 89 -30.67 4.82 59.53
C ALA A 89 -29.49 3.82 59.42
N VAL A 90 -29.50 2.74 60.22
CA VAL A 90 -28.47 1.69 60.17
C VAL A 90 -28.50 0.93 58.83
N ARG A 91 -29.66 0.49 58.35
CA ARG A 91 -29.79 -0.21 57.05
C ARG A 91 -29.33 0.66 55.88
N VAL A 92 -29.77 1.92 55.83
CA VAL A 92 -29.34 2.87 54.79
C VAL A 92 -27.84 3.15 54.87
N GLY A 93 -27.26 3.19 56.08
CA GLY A 93 -25.81 3.33 56.29
C GLY A 93 -25.00 2.15 55.74
N PHE A 94 -25.47 0.91 55.94
CA PHE A 94 -24.84 -0.28 55.32
C PHE A 94 -24.97 -0.28 53.79
N ALA A 95 -26.13 0.08 53.27
CA ALA A 95 -26.34 0.22 51.82
C ALA A 95 -25.40 1.28 51.22
N LEU A 96 -25.26 2.44 51.88
CA LEU A 96 -24.33 3.49 51.47
C LEU A 96 -22.88 2.99 51.49
N PHE A 97 -22.47 2.27 52.54
CA PHE A 97 -21.11 1.74 52.63
C PHE A 97 -20.83 0.69 51.55
N PHE A 98 -21.80 -0.20 51.27
CA PHE A 98 -21.69 -1.16 50.17
C PHE A 98 -21.55 -0.47 48.81
N ILE A 99 -22.39 0.53 48.51
CA ILE A 99 -22.29 1.30 47.27
C ILE A 99 -20.95 2.04 47.19
N ALA A 100 -20.45 2.60 48.30
CA ALA A 100 -19.14 3.22 48.34
C ALA A 100 -18.01 2.23 48.01
N ILE A 101 -18.06 0.99 48.55
CA ILE A 101 -17.11 -0.07 48.17
C ILE A 101 -17.22 -0.40 46.69
N LEU A 102 -18.44 -0.49 46.14
CA LEU A 102 -18.67 -0.78 44.73
C LEU A 102 -18.08 0.29 43.80
N VAL A 103 -18.17 1.58 44.16
CA VAL A 103 -17.51 2.69 43.44
C VAL A 103 -15.98 2.48 43.44
N LEU A 104 -15.40 2.17 44.60
CA LEU A 104 -13.96 2.00 44.74
C LEU A 104 -13.43 0.78 43.96
N LEU A 105 -14.12 -0.36 44.06
CA LEU A 105 -13.76 -1.59 43.35
C LEU A 105 -13.91 -1.43 41.83
N SER A 106 -15.00 -0.81 41.38
CA SER A 106 -15.19 -0.53 39.94
C SER A 106 -14.13 0.45 39.42
N GLY A 107 -13.71 1.44 40.21
CA GLY A 107 -12.60 2.34 39.85
C GLY A 107 -11.28 1.60 39.68
N LEU A 108 -10.90 0.77 40.66
CA LEU A 108 -9.69 -0.07 40.59
C LEU A 108 -9.72 -1.03 39.39
N ALA A 109 -10.87 -1.63 39.10
CA ALA A 109 -11.02 -2.55 37.99
C ALA A 109 -10.83 -1.88 36.61
N LEU A 110 -11.08 -0.57 36.51
CA LEU A 110 -10.92 0.21 35.28
C LEU A 110 -9.49 0.73 35.05
N MET A 111 -8.62 0.70 36.07
CA MET A 111 -7.27 1.28 36.00
C MET A 111 -6.25 0.46 35.19
N ARG A 112 -6.52 -0.83 34.91
CA ARG A 112 -5.63 -1.72 34.11
C ARG A 112 -4.18 -1.70 34.59
N LEU A 113 -3.99 -2.03 35.87
CA LEU A 113 -2.70 -2.05 36.55
C LEU A 113 -1.97 -3.35 36.19
N GLY A 114 -1.22 -3.43 35.09
CA GLY A 114 -0.24 -4.49 34.71
C GLY A 114 -0.55 -5.96 35.11
N PHE A 115 -0.55 -6.27 36.40
CA PHE A 115 -0.98 -7.55 36.99
C PHE A 115 -2.50 -7.82 36.91
N PHE A 116 -3.34 -6.82 36.63
CA PHE A 116 -4.79 -6.95 36.48
C PHE A 116 -5.30 -6.03 35.36
N GLU A 117 -5.69 -6.61 34.22
CA GLU A 117 -6.14 -5.88 33.05
C GLU A 117 -7.41 -6.51 32.41
N ILE A 118 -8.53 -5.79 32.48
CA ILE A 118 -9.75 -6.18 31.76
C ILE A 118 -9.66 -5.62 30.33
N LYS A 119 -9.23 -6.47 29.39
CA LYS A 119 -9.08 -6.12 27.96
C LYS A 119 -10.43 -6.13 27.21
N ASP A 120 -11.29 -7.10 27.52
CA ASP A 120 -12.58 -7.28 26.86
C ASP A 120 -13.54 -6.11 27.12
N LEU A 121 -14.01 -5.48 26.04
CA LEU A 121 -14.99 -4.39 26.05
C LEU A 121 -16.34 -4.82 26.64
N ARG A 122 -16.75 -6.08 26.44
CA ARG A 122 -18.02 -6.63 26.93
C ARG A 122 -18.05 -6.69 28.46
N LEU A 123 -16.91 -7.00 29.09
CA LEU A 123 -16.77 -7.00 30.54
C LEU A 123 -16.52 -5.60 31.09
N ARG A 124 -15.82 -4.74 30.35
CA ARG A 124 -15.45 -3.41 30.80
C ARG A 124 -16.62 -2.42 30.80
N SER A 125 -17.51 -2.49 29.81
CA SER A 125 -18.63 -1.54 29.66
C SER A 125 -19.56 -1.54 30.88
N PRO A 126 -20.03 -2.70 31.41
CA PRO A 126 -20.81 -2.74 32.65
C PRO A 126 -20.08 -2.13 33.85
N ILE A 127 -18.78 -2.42 34.02
CA ILE A 127 -17.98 -1.89 35.13
C ILE A 127 -17.87 -0.36 35.05
N TYR A 128 -17.69 0.19 33.85
CA TYR A 128 -17.71 1.63 33.60
C TYR A 128 -19.04 2.27 34.00
N TRP A 129 -20.17 1.67 33.62
CA TRP A 129 -21.49 2.18 34.01
C TRP A 129 -21.74 2.06 35.51
N ILE A 130 -21.31 0.96 36.14
CA ILE A 130 -21.33 0.83 37.60
C ILE A 130 -20.55 1.98 38.24
N HIS A 131 -19.35 2.28 37.76
CA HIS A 131 -18.51 3.34 38.30
C HIS A 131 -19.12 4.75 38.16
N ILE A 132 -19.89 5.00 37.09
CA ILE A 132 -20.56 6.29 36.86
C ILE A 132 -21.85 6.44 37.66
N VAL A 133 -22.64 5.37 37.78
CA VAL A 133 -23.98 5.44 38.36
C VAL A 133 -23.94 5.32 39.89
N THR A 134 -23.03 4.51 40.43
CA THR A 134 -22.94 4.27 41.88
C THR A 134 -22.63 5.51 42.73
N PRO A 135 -21.85 6.52 42.30
CA PRO A 135 -21.72 7.78 43.02
C PRO A 135 -23.04 8.55 43.19
N LEU A 136 -23.93 8.52 42.18
CA LEU A 136 -25.26 9.15 42.27
C LEU A 136 -26.12 8.47 43.34
N PHE A 137 -26.10 7.13 43.37
CA PHE A 137 -26.73 6.36 44.43
C PHE A 137 -26.10 6.63 45.80
N ALA A 138 -24.78 6.78 45.89
CA ALA A 138 -24.11 7.12 47.15
C ALA A 138 -24.56 8.49 47.68
N VAL A 139 -24.68 9.50 46.81
CA VAL A 139 -25.20 10.83 47.18
C VAL A 139 -26.65 10.73 47.66
N TRP A 140 -27.50 10.02 46.93
CA TRP A 140 -28.91 9.81 47.29
C TRP A 140 -29.06 9.08 48.63
N LEU A 141 -28.34 7.95 48.81
CA LEU A 141 -28.32 7.18 50.06
C LEU A 141 -27.74 7.98 51.23
N TYR A 142 -26.75 8.84 50.98
CA TYR A 142 -26.22 9.75 52.00
C TYR A 142 -27.29 10.76 52.46
N VAL A 143 -28.03 11.35 51.52
CA VAL A 143 -29.15 12.26 51.85
C VAL A 143 -30.20 11.51 52.68
N LEU A 144 -30.62 10.31 52.27
CA LEU A 144 -31.57 9.48 53.03
C LEU A 144 -31.03 9.11 54.43
N HIS A 145 -29.76 8.75 54.53
CA HIS A 145 -29.11 8.42 55.80
C HIS A 145 -29.11 9.64 56.76
N ARG A 146 -28.95 10.86 56.23
CA ARG A 146 -28.98 12.10 57.01
C ARG A 146 -30.40 12.58 57.35
N LEU A 147 -31.39 12.35 56.47
CA LEU A 147 -32.80 12.63 56.74
C LEU A 147 -33.36 11.72 57.84
N ALA A 148 -32.88 10.48 57.94
CA ALA A 148 -33.15 9.57 59.06
C ALA A 148 -32.34 9.91 60.34
N GLY A 149 -31.56 11.01 60.36
CA GLY A 149 -30.65 11.42 61.42
C GLY A 149 -30.60 12.96 61.64
N PRO A 150 -29.46 13.55 62.06
CA PRO A 150 -29.36 15.00 62.30
C PRO A 150 -29.49 15.86 61.03
N ARG A 151 -30.26 16.97 61.10
CA ARG A 151 -30.59 17.87 59.97
C ARG A 151 -29.37 18.29 59.13
N ILE A 152 -29.55 18.30 57.81
CA ILE A 152 -28.55 18.76 56.82
C ILE A 152 -28.43 20.29 56.90
N LYS A 153 -27.20 20.80 56.97
CA LYS A 153 -26.92 22.25 56.91
C LYS A 153 -26.79 22.71 55.46
N TRP A 154 -27.91 22.94 54.78
CA TRP A 154 -27.97 23.32 53.36
C TRP A 154 -27.15 24.56 52.96
N ARG A 155 -26.84 25.47 53.91
CA ARG A 155 -25.93 26.61 53.67
C ARG A 155 -24.51 26.15 53.30
N ILE A 156 -24.04 25.03 53.84
CA ILE A 156 -22.73 24.44 53.51
C ILE A 156 -22.78 23.84 52.10
N GLY A 157 -23.88 23.16 51.74
CA GLY A 157 -24.09 22.61 50.39
C GLY A 157 -24.12 23.66 49.29
N ARG A 158 -24.71 24.85 49.53
CA ARG A 158 -24.67 25.96 48.56
C ARG A 158 -23.27 26.54 48.34
N ARG A 159 -22.52 26.76 49.43
CA ARG A 159 -21.11 27.22 49.33
C ARG A 159 -20.25 26.20 48.58
N TRP A 160 -20.52 24.92 48.79
CA TRP A 160 -19.87 23.81 48.09
C TRP A 160 -20.16 23.83 46.58
N ALA A 161 -21.42 24.00 46.18
CA ALA A 161 -21.79 24.09 44.77
C ALA A 161 -21.10 25.27 44.05
N VAL A 162 -21.03 26.44 44.69
CA VAL A 162 -20.35 27.62 44.11
C VAL A 162 -18.85 27.37 43.94
N ALA A 163 -18.19 26.78 44.94
CA ALA A 163 -16.76 26.47 44.84
C ALA A 163 -16.44 25.46 43.72
N VAL A 164 -17.29 24.43 43.56
CA VAL A 164 -17.17 23.46 42.45
C VAL A 164 -17.33 24.17 41.10
N LEU A 165 -18.33 25.06 40.96
CA LEU A 165 -18.55 25.81 39.71
C LEU A 165 -17.35 26.70 39.34
N VAL A 166 -16.78 27.43 40.29
CA VAL A 166 -15.58 28.26 40.05
C VAL A 166 -14.38 27.40 39.63
N LEU A 167 -14.18 26.26 40.28
CA LEU A 167 -13.09 25.35 39.94
C LEU A 167 -13.25 24.75 38.54
N VAL A 168 -14.46 24.32 38.18
CA VAL A 168 -14.77 23.81 36.82
C VAL A 168 -14.59 24.90 35.76
N GLY A 169 -15.01 26.14 36.04
CA GLY A 169 -14.78 27.29 35.15
C GLY A 169 -13.29 27.54 34.90
N THR A 170 -12.47 27.47 35.95
CA THR A 170 -11.00 27.61 35.85
C THR A 170 -10.37 26.48 35.05
N MET A 171 -10.79 25.23 35.30
CA MET A 171 -10.33 24.06 34.54
C MET A 171 -10.70 24.17 33.05
N THR A 172 -11.89 24.70 32.75
CA THR A 172 -12.33 24.91 31.37
C THR A 172 -11.47 25.95 30.64
N ALA A 173 -11.07 27.02 31.32
CA ALA A 173 -10.13 28.00 30.73
C ALA A 173 -8.76 27.38 30.43
N LEU A 174 -8.19 26.62 31.39
CA LEU A 174 -6.90 25.95 31.20
C LEU A 174 -6.93 24.88 30.11
N HIS A 175 -8.07 24.22 29.91
CA HIS A 175 -8.27 23.24 28.85
C HIS A 175 -8.01 23.81 27.44
N THR A 176 -8.24 25.11 27.23
CA THR A 176 -8.06 25.76 25.92
C THR A 176 -6.59 25.99 25.55
N GLN A 177 -5.66 25.77 26.47
CA GLN A 177 -4.23 25.89 26.20
C GLN A 177 -3.70 24.61 25.56
N ASP A 178 -3.03 24.73 24.42
CA ASP A 178 -2.35 23.61 23.72
C ASP A 178 -0.83 23.73 23.89
N PRO A 179 -0.18 22.82 24.66
CA PRO A 179 1.26 22.85 24.89
C PRO A 179 2.11 22.78 23.63
N ARG A 180 1.60 22.22 22.54
CA ARG A 180 2.31 22.15 21.25
C ARG A 180 2.66 23.54 20.69
N LYS A 181 1.90 24.57 21.09
CA LYS A 181 2.12 25.95 20.62
C LYS A 181 3.24 26.68 21.38
N TRP A 182 3.77 26.13 22.47
CA TRP A 182 4.69 26.85 23.35
C TRP A 182 6.13 26.88 22.84
N SER A 183 6.49 26.04 21.86
CA SER A 183 7.88 25.90 21.38
C SER A 183 7.96 25.51 19.90
N THR A 184 7.13 26.13 19.05
CA THR A 184 7.14 25.87 17.61
C THR A 184 8.22 26.68 16.89
N THR A 185 9.05 26.00 16.10
CA THR A 185 9.99 26.64 15.18
C THR A 185 9.41 26.64 13.77
N ALA A 186 9.35 27.80 13.13
CA ALA A 186 8.88 27.93 11.75
C ALA A 186 10.07 27.86 10.75
N PRO A 187 9.89 27.27 9.56
CA PRO A 187 10.86 27.41 8.47
C PRO A 187 11.02 28.88 8.06
N ALA A 188 12.24 29.30 7.71
CA ALA A 188 12.51 30.67 7.27
C ALA A 188 11.70 31.09 6.03
N THR A 189 11.43 30.16 5.12
CA THR A 189 10.63 30.37 3.90
C THR A 189 9.15 30.01 4.07
N GLY A 190 8.70 29.73 5.30
CA GLY A 190 7.35 29.23 5.58
C GLY A 190 7.05 27.93 4.83
N ALA A 191 5.80 27.77 4.36
CA ALA A 191 5.34 26.55 3.68
C ALA A 191 6.16 26.17 2.43
N LYS A 192 6.83 27.12 1.77
CA LYS A 192 7.70 26.86 0.61
C LYS A 192 8.94 26.01 0.95
N TYR A 193 9.26 25.83 2.23
CA TYR A 193 10.31 24.89 2.64
C TYR A 193 10.02 23.48 2.15
N PHE A 194 8.75 23.05 2.12
CA PHE A 194 8.42 21.67 1.76
C PHE A 194 8.48 21.42 0.24
N ASP A 195 8.50 22.48 -0.58
CA ASP A 195 8.62 22.35 -2.03
C ASP A 195 10.02 21.80 -2.42
N PRO A 196 10.12 20.95 -3.46
CA PRO A 196 9.06 20.53 -4.38
C PRO A 196 8.31 19.25 -3.97
N SER A 197 8.47 18.77 -2.73
CA SER A 197 7.56 17.76 -2.19
C SER A 197 6.17 18.37 -1.97
N LEU A 198 5.12 17.56 -2.09
CA LEU A 198 3.75 18.00 -1.80
C LEU A 198 3.37 17.82 -0.32
N ALA A 199 4.31 17.35 0.51
CA ALA A 199 4.14 17.17 1.94
C ALA A 199 3.85 18.50 2.65
N ARG A 200 2.99 18.46 3.67
CA ARG A 200 2.62 19.63 4.47
C ARG A 200 2.58 19.30 5.94
N THR A 201 2.95 20.26 6.79
CA THR A 201 2.59 20.20 8.21
C THR A 201 1.28 20.94 8.44
N ALA A 202 0.48 20.48 9.40
CA ALA A 202 -0.81 21.09 9.72
C ALA A 202 -0.72 22.58 10.13
N THR A 203 0.46 23.01 10.60
CA THR A 203 0.73 24.37 11.08
C THR A 203 1.61 25.19 10.13
N GLY A 204 2.23 24.56 9.13
CA GLY A 204 3.31 25.15 8.34
C GLY A 204 4.67 25.23 9.08
N ASN A 205 4.71 24.83 10.36
CA ASN A 205 5.93 24.83 11.18
C ASN A 205 6.63 23.46 11.16
N PHE A 206 7.87 23.42 11.66
CA PHE A 206 8.58 22.16 11.88
C PHE A 206 7.95 21.35 13.03
N ILE A 207 8.13 20.03 12.97
CA ILE A 207 7.78 19.09 14.05
C ILE A 207 9.09 18.65 14.72
N PRO A 208 9.24 18.79 16.05
CA PRO A 208 10.47 18.37 16.72
C PRO A 208 10.79 16.89 16.48
N ALA A 209 12.06 16.57 16.21
CA ALA A 209 12.48 15.22 15.82
C ALA A 209 12.14 14.17 16.88
N GLU A 210 12.29 14.50 18.17
CA GLU A 210 11.95 13.63 19.29
C GLU A 210 10.45 13.30 19.39
N LYS A 211 9.59 14.09 18.75
CA LYS A 211 8.15 13.78 18.65
C LYS A 211 7.86 12.81 17.51
N LEU A 212 8.71 12.74 16.49
CA LEU A 212 8.61 11.82 15.37
C LEU A 212 9.38 10.50 15.61
N MET A 213 10.31 10.46 16.57
CA MET A 213 11.14 9.30 16.89
C MET A 213 10.68 8.62 18.20
N LEU A 214 9.45 8.11 18.23
CA LEU A 214 8.86 7.45 19.41
C LEU A 214 8.75 5.92 19.27
N ASP A 215 9.56 5.28 18.43
CA ASP A 215 9.45 3.84 18.14
C ASP A 215 9.65 2.99 19.41
N ASP A 216 10.65 3.30 20.23
CA ASP A 216 10.89 2.66 21.53
C ASP A 216 9.71 2.82 22.50
N TYR A 217 9.02 3.96 22.43
CA TYR A 217 7.82 4.20 23.24
C TYR A 217 6.65 3.34 22.74
N CYS A 218 6.46 3.23 21.42
CA CYS A 218 5.45 2.39 20.80
C CYS A 218 5.67 0.90 21.11
N GLN A 219 6.92 0.42 21.06
CA GLN A 219 7.30 -0.98 21.30
C GLN A 219 6.80 -1.53 22.65
N ARG A 220 6.64 -0.66 23.67
CA ARG A 220 6.23 -1.10 25.01
C ARG A 220 4.82 -1.69 25.07
N CYS A 221 3.96 -1.37 24.11
CA CYS A 221 2.61 -1.92 23.96
C CYS A 221 2.38 -2.65 22.63
N HIS A 222 3.30 -2.49 21.66
CA HIS A 222 3.24 -2.98 20.29
C HIS A 222 4.53 -3.70 19.91
N GLN A 223 4.92 -4.69 20.70
CA GLN A 223 6.17 -5.43 20.52
C GLN A 223 6.22 -6.12 19.15
N ASP A 224 5.12 -6.79 18.79
CA ASP A 224 5.04 -7.60 17.59
C ASP A 224 5.06 -6.70 16.33
N ALA A 225 4.29 -5.61 16.33
CA ALA A 225 4.29 -4.66 15.22
C ALA A 225 5.63 -3.91 15.09
N HIS A 226 6.29 -3.56 16.20
CA HIS A 226 7.60 -2.92 16.17
C HIS A 226 8.67 -3.85 15.61
N ARG A 227 8.71 -5.12 16.05
CA ARG A 227 9.62 -6.14 15.50
C ARG A 227 9.41 -6.27 13.99
N ASP A 228 8.16 -6.40 13.55
CA ASP A 228 7.85 -6.49 12.12
C ASP A 228 8.34 -5.26 11.33
N TRP A 229 8.16 -4.04 11.87
CA TRP A 229 8.68 -2.81 11.26
C TRP A 229 10.21 -2.79 11.18
N GLN A 230 10.92 -3.28 12.20
CA GLN A 230 12.39 -3.35 12.19
C GLN A 230 12.92 -4.20 11.02
N HIS A 231 12.16 -5.22 10.60
CA HIS A 231 12.46 -6.10 9.46
C HIS A 231 11.80 -5.62 8.15
N SER A 232 11.73 -4.32 7.91
CA SER A 232 11.05 -3.74 6.74
C SER A 232 11.91 -2.74 5.96
N ALA A 233 11.60 -2.57 4.67
CA ALA A 233 12.21 -1.51 3.86
C ALA A 233 11.82 -0.10 4.33
N HIS A 234 10.72 0.05 5.07
CA HIS A 234 10.32 1.35 5.66
C HIS A 234 11.27 1.76 6.79
N ARG A 235 11.74 0.83 7.62
CA ARG A 235 12.81 1.08 8.60
C ARG A 235 14.09 1.56 7.93
N TYR A 236 14.39 1.02 6.75
CA TYR A 236 15.58 1.33 5.94
C TYR A 236 15.30 2.26 4.75
N SER A 237 14.42 3.24 4.93
CA SER A 237 14.00 4.14 3.84
C SER A 237 14.89 5.38 3.69
N SER A 238 15.57 5.83 4.75
CA SER A 238 16.37 7.06 4.75
C SER A 238 17.86 6.75 4.50
N PHE A 239 18.77 7.60 4.99
CA PHE A 239 20.21 7.50 4.78
C PHE A 239 20.87 6.24 5.40
N ASN A 240 20.12 5.48 6.19
CA ASN A 240 20.51 4.16 6.70
C ASN A 240 20.53 3.03 5.65
N ASN A 241 20.32 3.35 4.37
CA ASN A 241 20.26 2.42 3.24
C ASN A 241 21.32 2.82 2.19
N PRO A 242 22.41 2.05 2.02
CA PRO A 242 23.53 2.47 1.16
C PRO A 242 23.16 2.76 -0.30
N PRO A 243 22.34 1.93 -0.99
CA PRO A 243 21.82 2.29 -2.31
C PRO A 243 21.09 3.64 -2.35
N TYR A 244 20.17 3.89 -1.41
CA TYR A 244 19.43 5.15 -1.36
C TYR A 244 20.35 6.34 -1.06
N LEU A 245 21.25 6.19 -0.08
CA LEU A 245 22.26 7.16 0.31
C LEU A 245 23.09 7.61 -0.90
N PHE A 246 23.53 6.66 -1.74
CA PHE A 246 24.24 6.96 -2.98
C PHE A 246 23.39 7.83 -3.93
N SER A 247 22.16 7.41 -4.23
CA SER A 247 21.26 8.09 -5.17
C SER A 247 20.91 9.52 -4.72
N VAL A 248 20.58 9.70 -3.43
CA VAL A 248 20.19 11.00 -2.89
C VAL A 248 21.39 11.94 -2.80
N ARG A 249 22.59 11.43 -2.49
CA ARG A 249 23.84 12.24 -2.52
C ARG A 249 24.15 12.74 -3.92
N GLU A 250 24.01 11.89 -4.93
CA GLU A 250 24.15 12.30 -6.33
C GLU A 250 23.14 13.40 -6.68
N THR A 251 21.88 13.24 -6.27
CA THR A 251 20.84 14.25 -6.51
C THR A 251 21.18 15.57 -5.81
N ARG A 252 21.62 15.53 -4.54
CA ARG A 252 22.06 16.71 -3.78
C ARG A 252 23.26 17.39 -4.44
N ARG A 253 24.25 16.63 -4.92
CA ARG A 253 25.43 17.12 -5.63
C ARG A 253 25.04 17.83 -6.93
N VAL A 254 24.27 17.17 -7.80
CA VAL A 254 23.80 17.74 -9.07
C VAL A 254 22.98 19.00 -8.83
N SER A 255 22.10 19.00 -7.82
CA SER A 255 21.28 20.17 -7.48
C SER A 255 22.14 21.31 -6.95
N LEU A 256 23.15 21.02 -6.12
CA LEU A 256 24.06 22.04 -5.60
C LEU A 256 24.89 22.69 -6.72
N GLU A 257 25.41 21.87 -7.64
CA GLU A 257 26.17 22.35 -8.81
C GLU A 257 25.29 23.17 -9.77
N ARG A 258 24.04 22.74 -9.99
CA ARG A 258 23.12 23.36 -10.95
C ARG A 258 22.40 24.60 -10.38
N ASP A 259 21.94 24.53 -9.14
CA ASP A 259 20.99 25.49 -8.53
C ASP A 259 21.58 26.24 -7.32
N GLY A 260 22.79 25.89 -6.88
CA GLY A 260 23.43 26.48 -5.70
C GLY A 260 22.82 26.05 -4.37
N ASN A 261 21.93 25.05 -4.36
CA ASN A 261 21.26 24.52 -3.17
C ASN A 261 20.83 23.06 -3.38
N VAL A 262 20.41 22.38 -2.32
CA VAL A 262 19.99 20.96 -2.36
C VAL A 262 18.47 20.77 -2.39
N HIS A 263 17.68 21.82 -2.60
CA HIS A 263 16.24 21.78 -2.38
C HIS A 263 15.50 20.80 -3.28
N ALA A 264 16.02 20.49 -4.48
CA ALA A 264 15.40 19.46 -5.34
C ALA A 264 15.36 18.08 -4.66
N ALA A 265 16.31 17.77 -3.77
CA ALA A 265 16.32 16.53 -2.98
C ALA A 265 15.18 16.44 -1.95
N ARG A 266 14.50 17.55 -1.63
CA ARG A 266 13.28 17.53 -0.79
C ARG A 266 12.15 16.72 -1.43
N TRP A 267 12.15 16.57 -2.76
CA TRP A 267 11.25 15.65 -3.47
C TRP A 267 11.39 14.21 -2.93
N CYS A 268 12.61 13.76 -2.65
CA CYS A 268 12.88 12.46 -2.03
C CYS A 268 12.45 12.46 -0.55
N ALA A 269 12.77 13.55 0.16
CA ALA A 269 12.67 13.67 1.61
C ALA A 269 11.23 13.52 2.14
N GLY A 270 10.23 13.94 1.36
CA GLY A 270 8.81 13.77 1.72
C GLY A 270 8.36 12.30 1.88
N CYS A 271 9.06 11.35 1.22
CA CYS A 271 8.74 9.92 1.30
C CYS A 271 9.79 9.12 2.09
N HIS A 272 11.07 9.52 2.02
CA HIS A 272 12.20 8.74 2.54
C HIS A 272 12.78 9.30 3.85
N ASP A 273 12.95 10.62 3.93
CA ASP A 273 13.71 11.30 5.00
C ASP A 273 12.78 12.12 5.91
N VAL A 274 11.63 11.54 6.26
CA VAL A 274 10.52 12.24 6.93
C VAL A 274 10.97 12.93 8.22
N VAL A 275 11.77 12.27 9.06
CA VAL A 275 12.23 12.84 10.33
C VAL A 275 13.14 14.06 10.16
N PRO A 276 14.27 14.00 9.42
CA PRO A 276 15.11 15.18 9.21
C PRO A 276 14.39 16.25 8.39
N PHE A 277 13.48 15.86 7.48
CA PHE A 277 12.74 16.81 6.65
C PHE A 277 11.79 17.69 7.48
N PHE A 278 10.92 17.07 8.27
CA PHE A 278 9.92 17.81 9.06
C PHE A 278 10.49 18.48 10.32
N SER A 279 11.67 18.06 10.79
CA SER A 279 12.38 18.74 11.88
C SER A 279 13.22 19.95 11.43
N GLY A 280 13.41 20.12 10.12
CA GLY A 280 14.25 21.17 9.54
C GLY A 280 15.73 20.83 9.47
N ALA A 281 16.14 19.62 9.88
CA ALA A 281 17.54 19.18 9.83
C ALA A 281 18.03 18.90 8.41
N PHE A 282 17.15 18.49 7.49
CA PHE A 282 17.51 18.01 6.14
C PHE A 282 18.28 19.02 5.27
N ASP A 283 17.95 20.30 5.43
CA ASP A 283 18.58 21.40 4.69
C ASP A 283 19.70 22.09 5.44
N ASN A 284 20.01 21.64 6.67
CA ASN A 284 21.14 22.17 7.41
C ASN A 284 22.41 21.90 6.56
N PRO A 285 23.20 22.94 6.20
CA PRO A 285 24.43 22.75 5.43
C PRO A 285 25.47 21.86 6.15
N LYS A 286 25.31 21.68 7.47
CA LYS A 286 26.13 20.80 8.31
C LYS A 286 25.43 19.49 8.67
N PHE A 287 24.36 19.12 7.98
CA PHE A 287 23.65 17.86 8.22
C PHE A 287 24.59 16.68 7.95
N ASP A 288 24.82 15.86 8.97
CA ASP A 288 25.58 14.62 8.86
C ASP A 288 24.63 13.49 8.47
N ASP A 289 24.54 13.21 7.18
CA ASP A 289 23.66 12.19 6.64
C ASP A 289 24.05 10.75 7.05
N VAL A 290 25.22 10.54 7.65
CA VAL A 290 25.67 9.22 8.13
C VAL A 290 25.38 9.03 9.62
N ASN A 291 25.72 10.01 10.46
CA ASN A 291 25.69 9.83 11.91
C ASN A 291 24.51 10.52 12.60
N ASP A 292 23.79 11.42 11.93
CA ASP A 292 22.64 12.08 12.54
C ASP A 292 21.51 11.06 12.81
N PRO A 293 21.04 10.92 14.07
CA PRO A 293 19.98 9.96 14.42
C PRO A 293 18.71 10.12 13.58
N THR A 294 18.38 11.35 13.14
CA THR A 294 17.22 11.61 12.31
C THR A 294 17.35 10.98 10.93
N GLY A 295 18.53 11.05 10.31
CA GLY A 295 18.83 10.39 9.03
C GLY A 295 18.86 8.86 9.13
N GLN A 296 19.03 8.33 10.33
CA GLN A 296 19.04 6.89 10.60
C GLN A 296 17.66 6.33 11.01
N ALA A 297 16.65 7.18 11.22
CA ALA A 297 15.34 6.79 11.73
C ALA A 297 14.48 6.04 10.71
N GLY A 298 14.57 6.40 9.42
CA GLY A 298 13.66 5.91 8.38
C GLY A 298 12.22 6.39 8.58
N LEU A 299 11.25 5.60 8.10
CA LEU A 299 9.82 5.83 8.31
C LEU A 299 9.40 5.24 9.65
N THR A 300 9.45 6.04 10.71
CA THR A 300 9.07 5.65 12.07
C THR A 300 7.58 5.34 12.19
N CYS A 301 7.17 4.70 13.31
CA CYS A 301 5.75 4.50 13.63
C CYS A 301 4.99 5.83 13.56
N VAL A 302 5.58 6.88 14.14
CA VAL A 302 4.96 8.20 14.22
C VAL A 302 4.94 8.91 12.87
N ALA A 303 5.95 8.73 12.02
CA ALA A 303 5.98 9.29 10.66
C ALA A 303 4.73 8.89 9.87
N CYS A 304 4.39 7.59 9.88
CA CYS A 304 3.17 7.11 9.22
C CYS A 304 1.90 7.48 10.00
N HIS A 305 1.85 7.20 11.31
CA HIS A 305 0.62 7.33 12.10
C HIS A 305 0.24 8.78 12.46
N SER A 306 1.12 9.74 12.19
CA SER A 306 0.84 11.18 12.36
C SER A 306 0.30 11.85 11.11
N ILE A 307 0.26 11.15 9.97
CA ILE A 307 -0.44 11.63 8.78
C ILE A 307 -1.93 11.72 9.12
N THR A 308 -2.51 12.91 8.97
CA THR A 308 -3.90 13.20 9.31
C THR A 308 -4.80 13.20 8.08
N LYS A 309 -4.24 13.53 6.91
CA LYS A 309 -4.98 13.68 5.66
C LYS A 309 -4.13 13.27 4.46
N VAL A 310 -4.75 12.57 3.51
CA VAL A 310 -4.28 12.46 2.12
C VAL A 310 -4.88 13.62 1.36
N ASN A 311 -4.06 14.48 0.76
CA ASN A 311 -4.54 15.68 0.10
C ASN A 311 -5.00 15.40 -1.33
N SER A 312 -4.35 14.46 -2.01
CA SER A 312 -4.73 13.96 -3.34
C SER A 312 -4.07 12.60 -3.66
N THR A 313 -4.48 11.98 -4.78
CA THR A 313 -3.85 10.78 -5.35
C THR A 313 -2.72 11.10 -6.33
N ARG A 314 -2.19 12.34 -6.35
CA ARG A 314 -1.08 12.74 -7.26
C ARG A 314 0.26 12.11 -6.88
N GLY A 315 0.42 11.71 -5.62
CA GLY A 315 1.68 11.17 -5.11
C GLY A 315 2.64 12.24 -4.60
N ASN A 316 3.95 12.02 -4.70
CA ASN A 316 5.00 12.97 -4.26
C ASN A 316 4.85 13.47 -2.81
N ALA A 317 4.43 12.58 -1.91
CA ALA A 317 4.12 12.84 -0.51
C ALA A 317 2.98 13.85 -0.29
N ASP A 318 1.95 13.89 -1.15
CA ASP A 318 0.81 14.81 -1.00
C ASP A 318 -0.13 14.43 0.17
N TYR A 319 0.39 14.59 1.38
CA TYR A 319 -0.28 14.36 2.64
C TYR A 319 -0.05 15.52 3.61
N THR A 320 -0.88 15.58 4.64
CA THR A 320 -0.67 16.48 5.79
C THR A 320 -0.28 15.67 7.01
N ILE A 321 0.83 16.03 7.64
CA ILE A 321 1.32 15.47 8.91
C ILE A 321 1.16 16.49 10.04
N GLU A 322 0.91 16.04 11.26
CA GLU A 322 0.74 16.90 12.43
C GLU A 322 1.62 16.42 13.59
N GLU A 323 2.09 17.34 14.45
CA GLU A 323 2.70 16.96 15.72
C GLU A 323 1.67 16.18 16.58
N PRO A 324 1.95 14.92 16.94
CA PRO A 324 0.98 14.10 17.66
C PRO A 324 0.72 14.68 19.04
N GLN A 325 -0.55 14.69 19.45
CA GLN A 325 -0.91 15.06 20.81
C GLN A 325 -0.59 13.90 21.77
N LEU A 326 0.41 14.09 22.61
CA LEU A 326 0.92 13.05 23.52
C LEU A 326 0.27 13.09 24.90
N TYR A 327 0.33 11.96 25.60
CA TYR A 327 -0.06 11.87 27.02
C TYR A 327 1.02 12.51 27.90
N PRO A 328 0.65 12.98 29.11
CA PRO A 328 1.64 13.43 30.09
C PRO A 328 2.74 12.39 30.32
N PHE A 329 3.99 12.86 30.35
CA PHE A 329 5.19 12.06 30.59
C PHE A 329 5.61 11.08 29.48
N THR A 330 5.08 11.17 28.26
CA THR A 330 5.49 10.29 27.14
C THR A 330 7.00 10.30 26.89
N THR A 331 7.66 11.47 26.94
CA THR A 331 9.11 11.60 26.72
C THR A 331 9.93 11.63 28.02
N SER A 332 9.32 11.29 29.17
CA SER A 332 10.02 11.29 30.45
C SER A 332 11.02 10.14 30.54
N THR A 333 12.23 10.40 31.04
CA THR A 333 13.21 9.34 31.34
C THR A 333 12.97 8.68 32.70
N ASN A 334 12.21 9.33 33.60
CA ASN A 334 11.90 8.79 34.93
C ASN A 334 10.99 7.54 34.83
N PRO A 335 11.38 6.37 35.38
CA PRO A 335 10.61 5.14 35.30
C PRO A 335 9.19 5.22 35.88
N VAL A 336 9.01 5.95 36.98
CA VAL A 336 7.70 6.11 37.64
C VAL A 336 6.75 6.92 36.77
N LEU A 337 7.24 8.03 36.21
CA LEU A 337 6.43 8.86 35.33
C LEU A 337 6.07 8.15 34.00
N ARG A 338 6.98 7.33 33.47
CA ARG A 338 6.68 6.45 32.32
C ARG A 338 5.62 5.42 32.64
N TYR A 339 5.69 4.77 33.80
CA TYR A 339 4.66 3.83 34.23
C TYR A 339 3.28 4.50 34.41
N ILE A 340 3.27 5.73 34.96
CA ILE A 340 2.05 6.54 35.04
C ILE A 340 1.50 6.83 33.63
N ASN A 341 2.35 7.19 32.67
CA ASN A 341 1.95 7.39 31.28
C ASN A 341 1.27 6.14 30.69
N GLU A 342 1.87 4.97 30.85
CA GLU A 342 1.32 3.70 30.37
C GLU A 342 -0.06 3.42 30.97
N ILE A 343 -0.24 3.66 32.28
CA ILE A 343 -1.55 3.54 32.93
C ILE A 343 -2.55 4.51 32.29
N LEU A 344 -2.18 5.79 32.09
CA LEU A 344 -3.09 6.77 31.49
C LEU A 344 -3.53 6.36 30.08
N VAL A 345 -2.60 5.90 29.25
CA VAL A 345 -2.89 5.41 27.89
C VAL A 345 -3.82 4.20 27.95
N LYS A 346 -3.51 3.18 28.77
CA LYS A 346 -4.32 1.95 28.86
C LYS A 346 -5.69 2.18 29.45
N ALA A 347 -5.79 3.03 30.48
CA ALA A 347 -7.02 3.34 31.19
C ALA A 347 -7.96 4.25 30.38
N LYS A 348 -7.44 5.21 29.61
CA LYS A 348 -8.26 6.08 28.74
C LYS A 348 -7.64 6.22 27.36
N PRO A 349 -7.71 5.19 26.48
CA PRO A 349 -6.96 5.12 25.21
C PRO A 349 -7.52 5.98 24.06
N GLU A 350 -8.56 6.77 24.30
CA GLU A 350 -9.28 7.45 23.21
C GLU A 350 -8.42 8.52 22.52
N LEU A 351 -7.69 9.33 23.29
CA LEU A 351 -6.69 10.26 22.74
C LEU A 351 -5.63 9.51 21.92
N HIS A 352 -5.15 8.36 22.41
CA HIS A 352 -4.15 7.56 21.68
C HIS A 352 -4.70 7.07 20.33
N LYS A 353 -5.89 6.47 20.31
CA LYS A 353 -6.51 5.93 19.09
C LYS A 353 -6.72 7.00 18.03
N ARG A 354 -7.28 8.16 18.38
CA ARG A 354 -7.52 9.24 17.41
C ARG A 354 -6.22 9.89 16.92
N THR A 355 -5.21 9.94 17.79
CA THR A 355 -3.90 10.53 17.45
C THR A 355 -3.15 9.67 16.44
N PHE A 356 -3.26 8.34 16.50
CA PHE A 356 -2.45 7.46 15.66
C PHE A 356 -3.26 6.68 14.59
N LEU A 357 -4.59 6.63 14.66
CA LEU A 357 -5.42 5.89 13.69
C LEU A 357 -6.54 6.77 13.13
N LYS A 358 -6.27 7.36 11.97
CA LYS A 358 -7.24 8.13 11.17
C LYS A 358 -7.84 7.26 10.05
N PRO A 359 -9.04 7.59 9.54
CA PRO A 359 -9.69 6.83 8.46
C PRO A 359 -8.81 6.61 7.22
N VAL A 360 -7.94 7.58 6.89
CA VAL A 360 -7.02 7.49 5.75
C VAL A 360 -6.14 6.25 5.76
N HIS A 361 -5.68 5.77 6.92
CA HIS A 361 -4.82 4.57 7.02
C HIS A 361 -5.51 3.26 6.57
N LYS A 362 -6.82 3.28 6.31
CA LYS A 362 -7.58 2.11 5.89
C LYS A 362 -7.80 2.05 4.38
N THR A 363 -7.26 3.00 3.61
CA THR A 363 -7.54 3.12 2.17
C THR A 363 -6.26 2.96 1.34
N ALA A 364 -6.40 2.66 0.05
CA ALA A 364 -5.26 2.53 -0.86
C ALA A 364 -4.57 3.88 -1.14
N GLU A 365 -5.32 4.98 -1.07
CA GLU A 365 -4.85 6.36 -1.26
C GLU A 365 -3.79 6.75 -0.22
N PHE A 366 -3.78 6.13 0.96
CA PHE A 366 -2.72 6.36 1.93
C PHE A 366 -1.34 5.99 1.37
N CYS A 367 -1.25 4.78 0.79
CA CYS A 367 -0.01 4.29 0.18
C CYS A 367 0.34 5.05 -1.10
N SER A 368 -0.65 5.58 -1.83
CA SER A 368 -0.40 6.30 -3.09
C SER A 368 0.43 7.57 -2.90
N THR A 369 0.38 8.17 -1.73
CA THR A 369 1.17 9.38 -1.41
C THR A 369 2.67 9.16 -1.62
N CYS A 370 3.19 7.95 -1.35
CA CYS A 370 4.60 7.60 -1.57
C CYS A 370 4.82 6.64 -2.75
N HIS A 371 3.82 5.82 -3.11
CA HIS A 371 3.93 4.78 -4.16
C HIS A 371 3.41 5.20 -5.54
N LYS A 372 3.02 6.47 -5.69
CA LYS A 372 2.85 7.16 -6.97
C LYS A 372 3.73 8.41 -6.93
N VAL A 373 4.48 8.66 -8.01
CA VAL A 373 5.36 9.81 -8.11
C VAL A 373 5.36 10.40 -9.52
N SER A 374 5.72 11.67 -9.59
CA SER A 374 6.02 12.40 -10.81
C SER A 374 7.22 13.31 -10.57
N LEU A 375 8.01 13.55 -11.61
CA LEU A 375 9.22 14.37 -11.52
C LEU A 375 8.83 15.82 -11.84
N PRO A 376 8.93 16.75 -10.87
CA PRO A 376 8.65 18.16 -11.11
C PRO A 376 9.82 18.85 -11.84
N TYR A 377 9.56 20.03 -12.40
CA TYR A 377 10.60 20.81 -13.09
C TYR A 377 11.80 21.12 -12.18
N ALA A 378 11.54 21.44 -10.90
CA ALA A 378 12.58 21.70 -9.90
C ALA A 378 13.58 20.53 -9.73
N LEU A 379 13.20 19.31 -10.11
CA LEU A 379 14.08 18.15 -10.10
C LEU A 379 14.74 17.94 -11.47
N ASN A 380 13.95 17.88 -12.55
CA ASN A 380 14.41 17.41 -13.87
C ASN A 380 14.86 18.51 -14.86
N HIS A 381 14.52 19.78 -14.63
CA HIS A 381 14.80 20.93 -15.52
C HIS A 381 14.44 20.67 -17.00
N TYR A 382 13.31 20.01 -17.22
CA TYR A 382 12.74 19.70 -18.53
C TYR A 382 11.26 20.05 -18.61
N LYS A 383 10.43 19.39 -17.79
CA LYS A 383 8.98 19.59 -17.75
C LYS A 383 8.46 19.64 -16.33
N GLU A 384 7.35 20.36 -16.17
CA GLU A 384 6.56 20.45 -14.93
C GLU A 384 5.98 19.11 -14.46
N PHE A 385 6.00 18.11 -15.33
CA PHE A 385 5.56 16.76 -15.04
C PHE A 385 6.23 15.78 -16.00
N LEU A 386 6.89 14.78 -15.43
CA LEU A 386 7.18 13.49 -16.07
C LEU A 386 6.70 12.39 -15.13
N ARG A 387 6.08 11.35 -15.67
CA ARG A 387 5.61 10.24 -14.84
C ARG A 387 6.81 9.42 -14.34
N GLY A 388 6.90 9.24 -13.03
CA GLY A 388 7.80 8.25 -12.42
C GLY A 388 7.02 6.97 -12.07
N GLN A 389 7.38 6.35 -10.94
CA GLN A 389 6.73 5.12 -10.47
C GLN A 389 5.24 5.35 -10.16
N ASN A 390 4.39 4.37 -10.47
CA ASN A 390 2.94 4.50 -10.28
C ASN A 390 2.25 3.15 -9.97
N HIS A 391 2.32 2.72 -8.71
CA HIS A 391 1.68 1.48 -8.28
C HIS A 391 0.18 1.65 -8.08
N TYR A 392 -0.24 2.84 -7.63
CA TYR A 392 -1.61 3.09 -7.24
C TYR A 392 -2.57 2.97 -8.42
N ASP A 393 -2.27 3.58 -9.57
CA ASP A 393 -3.19 3.52 -10.71
C ASP A 393 -3.23 2.10 -11.32
N GLY A 394 -2.08 1.42 -11.37
CA GLY A 394 -2.01 0.02 -11.81
C GLY A 394 -2.83 -0.91 -10.91
N PHE A 395 -2.79 -0.68 -9.60
CA PHE A 395 -3.65 -1.37 -8.63
C PHE A 395 -5.11 -1.02 -8.80
N LEU A 396 -5.44 0.27 -8.84
CA LEU A 396 -6.79 0.79 -9.01
C LEU A 396 -7.46 0.14 -10.22
N LEU A 397 -6.79 0.08 -11.37
CA LEU A 397 -7.33 -0.47 -12.61
C LEU A 397 -7.24 -1.99 -12.77
N SER A 398 -6.75 -2.71 -11.76
CA SER A 398 -6.61 -4.17 -11.81
C SER A 398 -7.93 -4.90 -11.56
N GLY A 399 -8.01 -6.15 -12.01
CA GLY A 399 -9.09 -7.05 -11.57
C GLY A 399 -8.99 -7.40 -10.08
N VAL A 400 -7.79 -7.31 -9.49
CA VAL A 400 -7.52 -7.65 -8.09
C VAL A 400 -8.15 -6.64 -7.13
N SER A 401 -8.10 -5.35 -7.45
CA SER A 401 -8.74 -4.29 -6.64
C SER A 401 -10.26 -4.36 -6.65
N GLY A 402 -10.83 -5.07 -7.62
CA GLY A 402 -12.27 -5.12 -7.87
C GLY A 402 -12.79 -3.92 -8.67
N HIS A 403 -11.93 -3.06 -9.21
CA HIS A 403 -12.37 -1.90 -9.99
C HIS A 403 -12.04 -1.99 -11.49
N GLY A 404 -11.18 -2.90 -11.94
CA GLY A 404 -10.84 -3.04 -13.37
C GLY A 404 -11.79 -3.97 -14.13
N ALA A 405 -12.70 -3.42 -14.95
CA ALA A 405 -13.64 -4.21 -15.74
C ALA A 405 -12.96 -4.97 -16.90
N ARG A 406 -11.78 -4.51 -17.32
CA ARG A 406 -11.06 -4.98 -18.51
C ARG A 406 -10.09 -6.14 -18.24
N ALA A 407 -9.95 -6.58 -17.00
CA ALA A 407 -8.99 -7.62 -16.61
C ALA A 407 -9.28 -8.95 -17.31
N PHE A 408 -8.22 -9.74 -17.55
CA PHE A 408 -8.34 -11.11 -18.08
C PHE A 408 -8.86 -12.10 -17.04
N TYR A 409 -8.54 -11.85 -15.75
CA TYR A 409 -8.96 -12.66 -14.62
C TYR A 409 -9.44 -11.76 -13.48
N HIS A 410 -10.52 -12.17 -12.82
CA HIS A 410 -11.07 -11.51 -11.63
C HIS A 410 -11.03 -12.49 -10.44
N PRO A 411 -10.52 -12.08 -9.26
CA PRO A 411 -10.49 -12.94 -8.08
C PRO A 411 -11.91 -13.16 -7.55
N GLU A 412 -12.17 -14.26 -6.85
CA GLU A 412 -13.48 -14.51 -6.22
C GLU A 412 -13.92 -13.31 -5.36
N VAL A 413 -13.00 -12.78 -4.54
CA VAL A 413 -13.21 -11.57 -3.73
C VAL A 413 -12.08 -10.58 -3.98
N ALA A 414 -12.42 -9.31 -4.18
CA ALA A 414 -11.45 -8.23 -4.37
C ALA A 414 -10.57 -7.98 -3.14
N LYS A 415 -9.36 -7.48 -3.39
CA LYS A 415 -8.45 -6.90 -2.40
C LYS A 415 -8.53 -5.39 -2.54
N GLN A 416 -9.31 -4.72 -1.72
CA GLN A 416 -9.67 -3.31 -1.92
C GLN A 416 -8.55 -2.33 -1.53
N LYS A 417 -7.55 -2.78 -0.77
CA LYS A 417 -6.45 -1.93 -0.29
C LYS A 417 -5.10 -2.63 -0.34
N CYS A 418 -4.03 -1.85 -0.49
CA CYS A 418 -2.65 -2.35 -0.52
C CYS A 418 -2.31 -3.18 0.74
N ALA A 419 -2.85 -2.79 1.88
CA ALA A 419 -2.67 -3.47 3.17
C ALA A 419 -3.24 -4.89 3.20
N ASP A 420 -4.16 -5.26 2.30
CA ASP A 420 -4.69 -6.64 2.25
C ASP A 420 -3.62 -7.65 1.81
N CYS A 421 -2.62 -7.21 1.02
CA CYS A 421 -1.50 -8.03 0.56
C CYS A 421 -0.20 -7.71 1.33
N HIS A 422 0.09 -6.42 1.57
CA HIS A 422 1.36 -5.98 2.17
C HIS A 422 1.32 -5.83 3.70
N MET A 423 0.15 -5.96 4.34
CA MET A 423 0.04 -5.96 5.80
C MET A 423 -0.88 -7.11 6.27
N PRO A 424 -0.56 -8.36 5.93
CA PRO A 424 -1.42 -9.50 6.26
C PRO A 424 -1.63 -9.62 7.77
N LEU A 425 -2.80 -10.10 8.16
CA LEU A 425 -3.11 -10.35 9.58
C LEU A 425 -2.34 -11.58 10.08
N TYR A 426 -1.79 -11.51 11.29
CA TYR A 426 -1.16 -12.65 11.96
C TYR A 426 -1.42 -12.66 13.47
N PRO A 427 -1.32 -13.83 14.14
CA PRO A 427 -1.53 -13.94 15.58
C PRO A 427 -0.60 -13.06 16.39
N SER A 428 -1.13 -12.35 17.38
CA SER A 428 -0.33 -11.44 18.22
C SER A 428 -0.94 -11.27 19.60
N HIS A 429 -0.07 -11.01 20.58
CA HIS A 429 -0.45 -10.68 21.96
C HIS A 429 -0.35 -9.19 22.28
N ASP A 430 -0.04 -8.35 21.29
CA ASP A 430 0.00 -6.90 21.41
C ASP A 430 -1.30 -6.36 22.01
N PHE A 431 -1.20 -5.24 22.73
CA PHE A 431 -2.35 -4.66 23.44
C PHE A 431 -3.51 -4.28 22.50
N ALA A 432 -3.22 -3.99 21.23
CA ALA A 432 -4.21 -3.63 20.21
C ALA A 432 -4.68 -4.81 19.35
N ALA A 433 -4.24 -6.04 19.63
CA ALA A 433 -4.69 -7.21 18.90
C ALA A 433 -6.22 -7.35 18.97
N LYS A 434 -6.83 -7.67 17.83
CA LYS A 434 -8.29 -7.82 17.70
C LYS A 434 -8.64 -9.25 17.38
N LEU A 435 -9.76 -9.71 17.93
CA LEU A 435 -10.32 -11.00 17.57
C LEU A 435 -10.82 -10.92 16.13
N ASN A 436 -10.14 -11.61 15.23
CA ASN A 436 -10.55 -11.78 13.84
C ASN A 436 -10.74 -13.26 13.58
N ALA A 437 -11.77 -13.60 12.80
CA ALA A 437 -12.06 -14.97 12.40
C ALA A 437 -11.84 -15.06 10.88
N PRO A 438 -10.71 -15.62 10.42
CA PRO A 438 -10.56 -15.97 9.02
C PRO A 438 -11.66 -16.98 8.64
N PRO A 439 -12.13 -17.01 7.37
CA PRO A 439 -13.19 -17.92 6.94
C PRO A 439 -12.93 -19.41 7.24
N THR A 440 -11.66 -19.79 7.36
CA THR A 440 -11.19 -21.18 7.49
C THR A 440 -10.50 -21.48 8.82
N ALA A 441 -10.51 -20.56 9.79
CA ALA A 441 -9.79 -20.73 11.05
C ALA A 441 -10.58 -20.20 12.26
N GLU A 442 -10.25 -20.76 13.44
CA GLU A 442 -10.81 -20.32 14.71
C GLU A 442 -10.55 -18.82 14.97
N PRO A 443 -11.48 -18.10 15.62
CA PRO A 443 -11.27 -16.71 15.99
C PRO A 443 -10.00 -16.56 16.84
N GLN A 444 -9.08 -15.71 16.40
CA GLN A 444 -7.81 -15.48 17.09
C GLN A 444 -7.48 -13.98 17.18
N LEU A 445 -6.73 -13.61 18.23
CA LEU A 445 -6.22 -12.27 18.39
C LEU A 445 -5.11 -12.01 17.36
N THR A 446 -5.30 -11.00 16.52
CA THR A 446 -4.39 -10.69 15.42
C THR A 446 -4.11 -9.20 15.29
N VAL A 447 -2.99 -8.87 14.67
CA VAL A 447 -2.62 -7.53 14.22
C VAL A 447 -2.21 -7.58 12.75
N HIS A 448 -2.20 -6.43 12.09
CA HIS A 448 -1.63 -6.29 10.75
C HIS A 448 -0.10 -6.32 10.83
N SER A 449 0.54 -7.15 10.00
CA SER A 449 2.00 -7.16 9.88
C SER A 449 2.52 -5.82 9.37
N HIS A 450 3.65 -5.38 9.92
CA HIS A 450 4.37 -4.18 9.51
C HIS A 450 5.71 -4.52 8.82
N ARG A 451 5.83 -5.74 8.26
CA ARG A 451 6.99 -6.14 7.45
C ARG A 451 6.97 -5.55 6.04
N PHE A 452 5.78 -5.28 5.50
CA PHE A 452 5.57 -4.77 4.14
C PHE A 452 6.30 -5.62 3.08
N PRO A 453 6.03 -6.94 3.01
CA PRO A 453 6.79 -7.82 2.13
C PRO A 453 6.69 -7.37 0.67
N GLY A 454 7.79 -7.49 -0.05
CA GLY A 454 7.90 -7.05 -1.44
C GLY A 454 9.19 -7.55 -2.08
N GLY A 455 9.66 -6.87 -3.12
CA GLY A 455 10.86 -7.31 -3.84
C GLY A 455 12.21 -7.01 -3.16
N ASN A 456 12.26 -6.37 -1.98
CA ASN A 456 13.53 -5.87 -1.45
C ASN A 456 14.37 -6.92 -0.70
N THR A 457 14.93 -7.88 -1.44
CA THR A 457 15.90 -8.86 -0.91
C THR A 457 17.30 -8.26 -0.75
N GLY A 458 17.61 -7.19 -1.48
CA GLY A 458 18.93 -6.54 -1.47
C GLY A 458 19.24 -5.83 -0.15
N ILE A 459 18.32 -5.01 0.37
CA ILE A 459 18.51 -4.35 1.67
C ILE A 459 18.63 -5.40 2.79
N ALA A 460 17.79 -6.43 2.77
CA ALA A 460 17.84 -7.51 3.75
C ALA A 460 19.25 -8.15 3.81
N ALA A 461 19.83 -8.46 2.65
CA ALA A 461 21.19 -9.00 2.58
C ALA A 461 22.27 -8.00 3.05
N LEU A 462 22.18 -6.73 2.63
CA LEU A 462 23.13 -5.68 3.06
C LEU A 462 23.07 -5.42 4.58
N LYS A 463 21.92 -5.68 5.20
CA LYS A 463 21.71 -5.59 6.65
C LYS A 463 21.89 -6.91 7.39
N GLN A 464 22.22 -7.99 6.68
CA GLN A 464 22.35 -9.34 7.23
C GLN A 464 21.08 -9.80 7.98
N ASP A 465 19.92 -9.42 7.47
CA ASP A 465 18.61 -9.70 8.04
C ASP A 465 17.97 -10.91 7.34
N GLU A 466 18.21 -12.10 7.90
CA GLU A 466 17.72 -13.36 7.36
C GLU A 466 16.19 -13.47 7.39
N GLU A 467 15.54 -12.86 8.39
CA GLU A 467 14.09 -12.90 8.55
C GLU A 467 13.38 -12.05 7.49
N MET A 468 13.88 -10.83 7.25
CA MET A 468 13.41 -9.98 6.15
C MET A 468 13.66 -10.65 4.80
N LEU A 469 14.83 -11.28 4.60
CA LEU A 469 15.17 -11.97 3.35
C LEU A 469 14.23 -13.16 3.10
N ALA A 470 13.99 -14.00 4.11
CA ALA A 470 13.11 -15.16 4.00
C ALA A 470 11.66 -14.72 3.71
N THR A 471 11.16 -13.70 4.43
CA THR A 471 9.81 -13.16 4.23
C THR A 471 9.63 -12.62 2.80
N ASN A 472 10.57 -11.81 2.30
CA ASN A 472 10.50 -11.24 0.95
C ASN A 472 10.65 -12.31 -0.14
N THR A 473 11.52 -13.30 0.07
CA THR A 473 11.71 -14.41 -0.89
C THR A 473 10.45 -15.28 -0.97
N ALA A 474 9.82 -15.59 0.16
CA ALA A 474 8.56 -16.33 0.20
C ALA A 474 7.44 -15.56 -0.52
N PHE A 475 7.36 -14.24 -0.31
CA PHE A 475 6.37 -13.40 -1.00
C PHE A 475 6.60 -13.36 -2.51
N LEU A 476 7.84 -13.20 -2.97
CA LEU A 476 8.21 -13.19 -4.39
C LEU A 476 7.79 -14.47 -5.12
N ARG A 477 7.91 -15.65 -4.49
CA ARG A 477 7.48 -16.94 -5.07
C ARG A 477 5.98 -17.02 -5.39
N THR A 478 5.18 -16.11 -4.85
CA THR A 478 3.73 -16.05 -5.17
C THR A 478 3.41 -15.17 -6.37
N ALA A 479 4.39 -14.40 -6.87
CA ALA A 479 4.17 -13.30 -7.81
C ALA A 479 4.01 -13.74 -9.28
N ALA A 480 4.50 -14.93 -9.65
CA ALA A 480 4.47 -15.41 -11.01
C ALA A 480 4.57 -16.94 -11.10
N ARG A 481 4.24 -17.47 -12.27
CA ARG A 481 4.61 -18.83 -12.72
C ARG A 481 5.28 -18.77 -14.09
N VAL A 482 6.03 -19.82 -14.41
CA VAL A 482 6.62 -20.07 -15.74
C VAL A 482 6.06 -21.37 -16.29
N ASP A 483 5.81 -21.44 -17.59
CA ASP A 483 5.37 -22.65 -18.30
C ASP A 483 6.12 -22.80 -19.62
N LEU A 484 6.83 -23.91 -19.80
CA LEU A 484 7.30 -24.37 -21.10
C LEU A 484 6.08 -24.91 -21.86
N PHE A 485 5.43 -24.00 -22.58
CA PHE A 485 4.12 -24.22 -23.17
C PHE A 485 4.20 -25.08 -24.44
N GLY A 486 5.12 -24.76 -25.34
CA GLY A 486 5.13 -25.32 -26.70
C GLY A 486 6.52 -25.38 -27.31
N VAL A 487 6.64 -26.12 -28.42
CA VAL A 487 7.82 -26.06 -29.29
C VAL A 487 7.39 -25.90 -30.74
N LYS A 488 8.02 -24.97 -31.46
CA LYS A 488 7.82 -24.81 -32.89
C LYS A 488 8.93 -25.50 -33.67
N SER A 489 8.53 -26.28 -34.66
CA SER A 489 9.45 -27.07 -35.50
C SER A 489 10.03 -26.24 -36.66
N GLY A 490 10.77 -25.20 -36.30
CA GLY A 490 11.47 -24.27 -37.18
C GLY A 490 11.85 -23.02 -36.39
N GLY A 491 12.91 -22.31 -36.81
CA GLY A 491 13.47 -21.18 -36.07
C GLY A 491 12.69 -19.86 -36.20
N THR A 492 11.40 -19.91 -36.54
CA THR A 492 10.56 -18.71 -36.79
C THR A 492 9.22 -18.82 -36.08
N ILE A 493 8.61 -17.69 -35.72
CA ILE A 493 7.32 -17.66 -35.01
C ILE A 493 6.17 -18.29 -35.80
N ASP A 494 6.25 -18.32 -37.13
CA ASP A 494 5.23 -18.94 -38.00
C ASP A 494 5.42 -20.46 -38.17
N SER A 495 6.47 -21.04 -37.60
CA SER A 495 6.74 -22.47 -37.70
C SER A 495 5.67 -23.32 -36.98
N PRO A 496 5.42 -24.57 -37.42
CA PRO A 496 4.38 -25.43 -36.84
C PRO A 496 4.56 -25.64 -35.33
N LEU A 497 3.54 -25.32 -34.55
CA LEU A 497 3.52 -25.44 -33.10
C LEU A 497 3.09 -26.84 -32.65
N THR A 498 3.88 -27.45 -31.76
CA THR A 498 3.46 -28.61 -30.95
C THR A 498 3.23 -28.12 -29.53
N ALA A 499 1.97 -28.04 -29.12
CA ALA A 499 1.56 -27.56 -27.81
C ALA A 499 0.18 -28.14 -27.40
N PRO A 500 -0.13 -28.16 -26.10
CA PRO A 500 0.80 -27.90 -25.00
C PRO A 500 1.76 -29.07 -24.80
N LEU A 501 2.97 -28.78 -24.31
CA LEU A 501 3.92 -29.81 -23.90
C LEU A 501 3.44 -30.50 -22.62
N ARG A 502 3.68 -31.81 -22.54
CA ARG A 502 3.40 -32.73 -21.42
C ARG A 502 1.94 -33.20 -21.32
N PRO A 503 1.73 -34.50 -21.03
CA PRO A 503 2.75 -35.51 -20.71
C PRO A 503 3.55 -35.99 -21.92
N SER A 504 3.03 -35.80 -23.13
CA SER A 504 3.74 -36.10 -24.38
C SER A 504 4.56 -34.90 -24.87
N VAL A 505 5.69 -35.20 -25.50
CA VAL A 505 6.60 -34.25 -26.13
C VAL A 505 7.07 -34.83 -27.47
N PRO A 506 7.39 -33.99 -28.48
CA PRO A 506 7.94 -34.48 -29.74
C PRO A 506 9.40 -34.93 -29.55
N ALA A 507 9.87 -35.84 -30.41
CA ALA A 507 11.29 -36.14 -30.52
C ALA A 507 12.00 -35.02 -31.31
N LEU A 508 13.12 -34.54 -30.77
CA LEU A 508 13.93 -33.51 -31.43
C LEU A 508 14.93 -34.14 -32.39
N VAL A 509 15.11 -33.51 -33.55
CA VAL A 509 15.98 -34.01 -34.63
C VAL A 509 17.34 -33.30 -34.57
N PRO A 510 18.46 -34.03 -34.48
CA PRO A 510 19.80 -33.44 -34.57
C PRO A 510 19.99 -32.56 -35.81
N GLY A 511 20.64 -31.41 -35.64
CA GLY A 511 20.86 -30.39 -36.67
C GLY A 511 19.65 -29.51 -36.99
N ARG A 512 18.46 -29.81 -36.45
CA ARG A 512 17.26 -28.99 -36.66
C ARG A 512 17.14 -27.88 -35.63
N THR A 513 16.65 -26.72 -36.07
CA THR A 513 16.34 -25.58 -35.21
C THR A 513 14.89 -25.62 -34.74
N TYR A 514 14.69 -25.30 -33.46
CA TYR A 514 13.41 -25.21 -32.78
C TYR A 514 13.27 -23.86 -32.07
N LEU A 515 12.03 -23.41 -31.88
CA LEU A 515 11.70 -22.36 -30.90
C LEU A 515 10.98 -22.97 -29.71
N PHE A 516 11.49 -22.76 -28.51
CA PHE A 516 10.77 -23.06 -27.27
C PHE A 516 9.88 -21.88 -26.89
N GLU A 517 8.59 -22.14 -26.75
CA GLU A 517 7.56 -21.17 -26.37
C GLU A 517 7.40 -21.17 -24.85
N THR A 518 7.93 -20.14 -24.19
CA THR A 518 7.89 -20.02 -22.73
C THR A 518 6.88 -18.95 -22.33
N VAL A 519 5.96 -19.27 -21.42
CA VAL A 519 4.98 -18.33 -20.90
C VAL A 519 5.35 -17.92 -19.47
N VAL A 520 5.42 -16.61 -19.22
CA VAL A 520 5.51 -16.05 -17.86
C VAL A 520 4.18 -15.42 -17.50
N ARG A 521 3.61 -15.80 -16.35
CA ARG A 521 2.26 -15.40 -15.95
C ARG A 521 2.24 -14.82 -14.54
N THR A 522 1.75 -13.61 -14.35
CA THR A 522 1.75 -12.93 -13.03
C THR A 522 0.64 -13.41 -12.09
N LEU A 523 0.98 -13.94 -10.93
CA LEU A 523 0.03 -14.43 -9.94
C LEU A 523 0.12 -13.57 -8.68
N GLY A 524 -0.95 -13.52 -7.87
CA GLY A 524 -0.88 -12.87 -6.55
C GLY A 524 -0.57 -11.37 -6.50
N VAL A 525 -0.38 -10.69 -7.63
CA VAL A 525 -0.04 -9.26 -7.72
C VAL A 525 -1.22 -8.43 -8.20
N GLY A 526 -1.47 -7.31 -7.52
CA GLY A 526 -2.51 -6.34 -7.88
C GLY A 526 -2.02 -5.21 -8.78
N HIS A 527 -0.73 -5.12 -9.06
CA HIS A 527 -0.10 -4.10 -9.91
C HIS A 527 0.94 -4.79 -10.83
N PRO A 528 1.52 -4.10 -11.84
CA PRO A 528 2.49 -4.73 -12.75
C PRO A 528 3.66 -5.42 -12.03
N LEU A 529 4.22 -6.46 -12.67
CA LEU A 529 5.43 -7.16 -12.24
C LEU A 529 6.54 -6.98 -13.28
N THR A 530 7.73 -6.49 -12.95
CA THR A 530 8.09 -5.86 -11.66
C THR A 530 7.49 -4.47 -11.53
N GLN A 531 7.48 -3.90 -10.32
CA GLN A 531 7.19 -2.49 -10.12
C GLN A 531 8.12 -1.90 -9.04
N GLY A 532 8.10 -0.58 -8.88
CA GLY A 532 8.98 0.17 -8.00
C GLY A 532 10.22 0.61 -8.76
N THR A 533 11.38 0.24 -8.25
CA THR A 533 12.67 0.58 -8.84
C THR A 533 13.03 -0.39 -9.95
N VAL A 534 12.13 -0.51 -10.94
CA VAL A 534 12.19 -1.46 -12.06
C VAL A 534 13.37 -1.24 -12.99
N ASP A 535 13.94 -0.04 -12.94
CA ASP A 535 15.16 0.36 -13.63
C ASP A 535 16.40 -0.35 -13.06
N SER A 536 16.44 -0.64 -11.75
CA SER A 536 17.58 -1.29 -11.09
C SER A 536 17.35 -2.77 -10.71
N ASN A 537 16.11 -3.25 -10.76
CA ASN A 537 15.80 -4.64 -10.45
C ASN A 537 16.22 -5.53 -11.64
N GLU A 538 16.82 -6.68 -11.37
CA GLU A 538 16.99 -7.74 -12.37
C GLU A 538 15.90 -8.79 -12.12
N LEU A 539 14.90 -8.84 -12.99
CA LEU A 539 13.99 -9.97 -13.12
C LEU A 539 14.20 -10.54 -14.52
N TRP A 540 14.73 -11.76 -14.64
CA TRP A 540 15.10 -12.34 -15.92
C TRP A 540 14.76 -13.82 -16.00
N LEU A 541 14.64 -14.32 -17.23
CA LEU A 541 14.57 -15.75 -17.50
C LEU A 541 15.98 -16.33 -17.65
N ASP A 542 16.31 -17.21 -16.73
CA ASP A 542 17.50 -18.05 -16.76
C ASP A 542 17.14 -19.38 -17.44
N VAL A 543 17.70 -19.62 -18.62
CA VAL A 543 17.44 -20.81 -19.44
C VAL A 543 18.70 -21.63 -19.62
N THR A 544 18.59 -22.93 -19.41
CA THR A 544 19.66 -23.91 -19.64
C THR A 544 19.10 -25.10 -20.41
N VAL A 545 19.82 -25.54 -21.43
CA VAL A 545 19.56 -26.79 -22.16
C VAL A 545 20.72 -27.74 -21.95
N THR A 546 20.44 -28.95 -21.48
CA THR A 546 21.46 -29.98 -21.25
C THR A 546 21.22 -31.22 -22.10
N ALA A 547 22.32 -31.84 -22.56
CA ALA A 547 22.36 -33.18 -23.15
C ALA A 547 23.12 -34.08 -22.16
N GLY A 548 22.40 -34.85 -21.35
CA GLY A 548 22.97 -35.43 -20.11
C GLY A 548 23.45 -34.32 -19.18
N ASP A 549 24.72 -34.39 -18.76
CA ASP A 549 25.36 -33.38 -17.89
C ASP A 549 25.99 -32.21 -18.66
N ARG A 550 26.03 -32.29 -20.01
CA ARG A 550 26.64 -31.25 -20.85
C ARG A 550 25.64 -30.12 -21.11
N VAL A 551 26.01 -28.89 -20.77
CA VAL A 551 25.27 -27.69 -21.19
C VAL A 551 25.50 -27.47 -22.69
N VAL A 552 24.41 -27.46 -23.46
CA VAL A 552 24.40 -27.27 -24.93
C VAL A 552 23.63 -26.02 -25.36
N GLY A 553 22.93 -25.37 -24.43
CA GLY A 553 22.32 -24.06 -24.63
C GLY A 553 22.17 -23.29 -23.32
N ARG A 554 22.28 -21.97 -23.37
CA ARG A 554 22.29 -21.07 -22.22
C ARG A 554 21.77 -19.67 -22.58
N SER A 555 20.94 -19.09 -21.73
CA SER A 555 20.57 -17.66 -21.74
C SER A 555 20.37 -17.17 -20.31
N GLY A 556 20.86 -15.98 -19.96
CA GLY A 556 20.77 -15.44 -18.60
C GLY A 556 21.86 -15.94 -17.65
N GLY A 557 22.98 -16.44 -18.19
CA GLY A 557 24.18 -16.79 -17.43
C GLY A 557 24.84 -15.59 -16.77
N LEU A 558 25.65 -15.85 -15.75
CA LEU A 558 26.36 -14.83 -15.00
C LEU A 558 27.78 -14.65 -15.50
N GLY A 559 28.19 -13.39 -15.71
CA GLY A 559 29.55 -13.02 -16.05
C GLY A 559 30.52 -13.07 -14.86
N ALA A 560 31.75 -12.56 -15.07
CA ALA A 560 32.84 -12.68 -14.11
C ALA A 560 32.57 -11.93 -12.79
N HIS A 561 31.80 -10.84 -12.84
CA HIS A 561 31.37 -10.06 -11.67
C HIS A 561 29.92 -10.39 -11.27
N ARG A 562 29.40 -11.53 -11.74
CA ARG A 562 28.02 -11.98 -11.53
C ARG A 562 26.97 -11.03 -12.12
N GLU A 563 27.32 -10.23 -13.11
CA GLU A 563 26.38 -9.49 -13.97
C GLU A 563 25.58 -10.48 -14.83
N VAL A 564 24.27 -10.26 -14.98
CA VAL A 564 23.45 -11.10 -15.86
C VAL A 564 23.78 -10.78 -17.32
N ASP A 565 23.83 -11.80 -18.18
CA ASP A 565 23.98 -11.62 -19.63
C ASP A 565 22.98 -10.57 -20.16
N PRO A 566 23.43 -9.43 -20.72
CA PRO A 566 22.54 -8.39 -21.22
C PRO A 566 21.66 -8.87 -22.39
N TRP A 567 22.01 -9.98 -23.05
CA TRP A 567 21.20 -10.59 -24.11
C TRP A 567 20.09 -11.50 -23.60
N ALA A 568 19.89 -11.61 -22.28
CA ALA A 568 18.77 -12.38 -21.71
C ALA A 568 17.44 -11.61 -21.81
N TYR A 569 16.33 -12.33 -21.64
CA TYR A 569 15.02 -11.71 -21.50
C TYR A 569 14.83 -11.14 -20.09
N PHE A 570 14.68 -9.81 -19.98
CA PHE A 570 14.40 -9.11 -18.73
C PHE A 570 12.94 -8.62 -18.68
N LEU A 571 12.29 -8.84 -17.54
CA LEU A 571 10.99 -8.27 -17.16
C LEU A 571 11.22 -6.97 -16.38
N ASN A 572 11.68 -5.94 -17.09
CA ASN A 572 12.06 -4.65 -16.52
C ASN A 572 11.58 -3.48 -17.38
N VAL A 573 11.95 -2.26 -16.96
CA VAL A 573 11.83 -1.06 -17.80
C VAL A 573 13.24 -0.56 -18.07
N TYR A 574 13.63 -0.51 -19.34
CA TYR A 574 14.90 0.08 -19.74
C TYR A 574 14.73 1.60 -19.84
N MET A 575 14.90 2.27 -18.70
CA MET A 575 14.67 3.70 -18.57
C MET A 575 15.84 4.50 -19.14
N LEU A 576 15.55 5.55 -19.90
CA LEU A 576 16.53 6.43 -20.53
C LEU A 576 16.55 7.83 -19.91
N ASP A 577 17.70 8.47 -20.01
CA ASP A 577 17.84 9.93 -19.94
C ASP A 577 17.55 10.61 -21.29
N ARG A 578 17.64 11.94 -21.32
CA ARG A 578 17.40 12.75 -22.53
C ARG A 578 18.41 12.51 -23.66
N GLU A 579 19.58 11.96 -23.34
CA GLU A 579 20.66 11.65 -24.28
C GLU A 579 20.68 10.17 -24.71
N GLY A 580 19.63 9.41 -24.35
CA GLY A 580 19.49 7.99 -24.69
C GLY A 580 20.50 7.11 -23.96
N ARG A 581 20.96 7.49 -22.77
CA ARG A 581 21.72 6.60 -21.87
C ARG A 581 20.76 5.93 -20.89
N ARG A 582 21.05 4.69 -20.52
CA ARG A 582 20.31 3.99 -19.47
C ARG A 582 20.46 4.71 -18.13
N ILE A 583 19.37 4.81 -17.38
CA ILE A 583 19.41 5.18 -15.96
C ILE A 583 20.02 4.01 -15.17
N ASP A 584 21.25 4.19 -14.69
CA ASP A 584 22.07 3.16 -14.06
C ASP A 584 22.50 3.49 -12.62
N ARG A 585 22.30 4.76 -12.21
CA ARG A 585 22.64 5.28 -10.88
C ARG A 585 21.41 5.54 -10.00
N ARG A 586 20.21 5.22 -10.50
CA ARG A 586 18.93 5.64 -9.89
C ARG A 586 18.83 7.15 -9.65
N ASN A 587 19.44 7.90 -10.55
CA ASN A 587 19.41 9.35 -10.69
C ASN A 587 18.03 9.80 -11.19
N ALA A 588 17.08 9.99 -10.26
CA ALA A 588 15.69 10.35 -10.57
C ALA A 588 15.57 11.65 -11.38
N GLN A 589 16.48 12.59 -11.19
CA GLN A 589 16.53 13.86 -11.91
C GLN A 589 16.73 13.73 -13.42
N ASP A 590 17.28 12.62 -13.89
CA ASP A 590 17.59 12.40 -15.30
C ASP A 590 16.59 11.45 -15.99
N ILE A 591 15.65 10.84 -15.24
CA ILE A 591 14.61 9.97 -15.81
C ILE A 591 13.80 10.73 -16.84
N PHE A 592 13.68 10.17 -18.04
CA PHE A 592 13.03 10.81 -19.16
C PHE A 592 11.97 9.93 -19.84
N THR A 593 12.36 8.80 -20.43
CA THR A 593 11.44 7.93 -21.19
C THR A 593 11.95 6.49 -21.25
N PRO A 594 11.09 5.45 -21.30
CA PRO A 594 11.54 4.09 -21.50
C PRO A 594 11.93 3.82 -22.97
N LEU A 595 12.98 3.02 -23.18
CA LEU A 595 13.24 2.35 -24.47
C LEU A 595 12.18 1.26 -24.73
N TYR A 596 11.94 0.44 -23.70
CA TYR A 596 10.90 -0.58 -23.66
C TYR A 596 10.38 -0.74 -22.22
N ASP A 597 9.20 -1.34 -22.09
CA ASP A 597 8.55 -1.69 -20.82
C ASP A 597 8.05 -3.14 -20.94
N HIS A 598 8.72 -4.07 -20.27
CA HIS A 598 8.38 -5.49 -20.22
C HIS A 598 7.71 -5.88 -18.89
N GLN A 599 7.18 -4.90 -18.14
CA GLN A 599 6.39 -5.23 -16.97
C GLN A 599 5.09 -5.92 -17.40
N ILE A 600 4.73 -7.00 -16.71
CA ILE A 600 3.51 -7.76 -17.01
C ILE A 600 2.38 -7.25 -16.10
N PRO A 601 1.23 -6.80 -16.64
CA PRO A 601 0.09 -6.35 -15.84
C PRO A 601 -0.54 -7.46 -14.96
N PRO A 602 -1.31 -7.10 -13.92
CA PRO A 602 -2.04 -8.06 -13.09
C PRO A 602 -2.91 -9.00 -13.90
N GLY A 603 -2.72 -10.30 -13.71
CA GLY A 603 -3.51 -11.29 -14.41
C GLY A 603 -3.13 -11.49 -15.89
N ALA A 604 -2.12 -10.79 -16.41
CA ALA A 604 -1.63 -11.00 -17.76
C ALA A 604 -0.47 -12.01 -17.79
N GLY A 605 -0.13 -12.45 -19.00
CA GLY A 605 1.04 -13.28 -19.31
C GLY A 605 1.86 -12.66 -20.44
N GLN A 606 3.07 -13.19 -20.62
CA GLN A 606 4.02 -12.83 -21.66
C GLN A 606 4.58 -14.11 -22.28
N VAL A 607 4.78 -14.11 -23.59
CA VAL A 607 5.44 -15.21 -24.31
C VAL A 607 6.88 -14.80 -24.61
N VAL A 608 7.80 -15.75 -24.50
CA VAL A 608 9.22 -15.55 -24.82
C VAL A 608 9.69 -16.70 -25.69
N HIS A 609 10.27 -16.36 -26.84
CA HIS A 609 10.72 -17.32 -27.85
C HIS A 609 12.22 -17.59 -27.72
N TYR A 610 12.60 -18.85 -27.49
CA TYR A 610 14.00 -19.27 -27.41
C TYR A 610 14.41 -20.15 -28.59
N ALA A 611 15.36 -19.68 -29.39
CA ALA A 611 15.91 -20.46 -30.50
C ALA A 611 17.03 -21.39 -30.05
N PHE A 612 16.93 -22.65 -30.49
CA PHE A 612 17.91 -23.69 -30.21
C PHE A 612 18.08 -24.62 -31.42
N THR A 613 19.33 -24.83 -31.83
CA THR A 613 19.68 -25.84 -32.83
C THR A 613 20.22 -27.07 -32.11
N VAL A 614 19.56 -28.21 -32.30
CA VAL A 614 19.99 -29.48 -31.70
C VAL A 614 21.40 -29.82 -32.20
N PRO A 615 22.41 -30.00 -31.32
CA PRO A 615 23.74 -30.41 -31.75
C PRO A 615 23.71 -31.72 -32.55
N GLN A 616 24.52 -31.83 -33.60
CA GLN A 616 24.60 -33.05 -34.40
C GLN A 616 25.11 -34.25 -33.59
N ASP A 617 25.97 -33.98 -32.60
CA ASP A 617 26.59 -34.95 -31.70
C ASP A 617 25.77 -35.19 -30.43
N ALA A 618 24.55 -34.66 -30.33
CA ALA A 618 23.71 -34.82 -29.15
C ALA A 618 23.39 -36.31 -28.91
N GLN A 619 23.63 -36.78 -27.69
CA GLN A 619 23.33 -38.13 -27.24
C GLN A 619 22.42 -38.07 -26.02
N GLY A 620 21.45 -38.98 -25.94
CA GLY A 620 20.47 -39.02 -24.86
C GLY A 620 19.45 -37.87 -24.91
N PRO A 621 18.52 -37.81 -23.94
CA PRO A 621 17.48 -36.79 -23.93
C PRO A 621 18.03 -35.38 -23.68
N LEU A 622 17.37 -34.39 -24.28
CA LEU A 622 17.64 -32.97 -24.07
C LEU A 622 16.71 -32.40 -23.01
N THR A 623 17.24 -31.81 -21.94
CA THR A 623 16.42 -31.18 -20.90
C THR A 623 16.51 -29.67 -21.00
N VAL A 624 15.36 -29.02 -21.15
CA VAL A 624 15.23 -27.55 -21.11
C VAL A 624 14.73 -27.18 -19.72
N HIS A 625 15.51 -26.40 -18.99
CA HIS A 625 15.17 -25.85 -17.69
C HIS A 625 15.08 -24.33 -17.80
N VAL A 626 13.97 -23.76 -17.34
CA VAL A 626 13.74 -22.32 -17.29
C VAL A 626 13.42 -21.91 -15.86
N ALA A 627 14.09 -20.86 -15.36
CA ALA A 627 13.78 -20.26 -14.07
C ALA A 627 13.63 -18.74 -14.20
N LEU A 628 12.55 -18.20 -13.65
CA LEU A 628 12.38 -16.77 -13.46
C LEU A 628 13.14 -16.35 -12.18
N ARG A 629 14.25 -15.65 -12.37
CA ARG A 629 15.18 -15.23 -11.31
C ARG A 629 15.02 -13.75 -11.00
N TYR A 630 15.14 -13.40 -9.72
CA TYR A 630 15.06 -12.03 -9.24
C TYR A 630 16.28 -11.65 -8.40
N ARG A 631 16.88 -10.50 -8.69
CA ARG A 631 17.88 -9.82 -7.86
C ARG A 631 17.54 -8.34 -7.77
N LYS A 632 17.64 -7.78 -6.57
CA LYS A 632 17.12 -6.43 -6.28
C LYS A 632 17.89 -5.30 -6.98
N PHE A 633 19.21 -5.41 -7.09
CA PHE A 633 20.08 -4.40 -7.68
C PHE A 633 20.99 -5.04 -8.70
N ASP A 634 21.05 -4.46 -9.90
CA ASP A 634 21.97 -4.88 -10.95
C ASP A 634 23.45 -4.63 -10.59
N ALA A 635 24.35 -5.30 -11.30
CA ALA A 635 25.78 -5.25 -11.00
C ALA A 635 26.39 -3.85 -11.15
N ILE A 636 25.94 -3.06 -12.14
CA ILE A 636 26.43 -1.69 -12.36
C ILE A 636 26.06 -0.82 -11.14
N TYR A 637 24.82 -0.90 -10.70
CA TYR A 637 24.35 -0.14 -9.55
C TYR A 637 25.04 -0.56 -8.24
N VAL A 638 25.30 -1.86 -8.06
CA VAL A 638 26.10 -2.35 -6.92
C VAL A 638 27.50 -1.76 -6.90
N ASN A 639 28.15 -1.64 -8.05
CA ASN A 639 29.49 -1.07 -8.14
C ASN A 639 29.50 0.41 -7.72
N TYR A 640 28.51 1.19 -8.15
CA TYR A 640 28.41 2.61 -7.76
C TYR A 640 28.33 2.85 -6.24
N PHE A 641 27.56 2.06 -5.50
CA PHE A 641 27.42 2.26 -4.05
C PHE A 641 28.42 1.45 -3.21
N SER A 642 29.19 0.53 -3.82
CA SER A 642 30.17 -0.33 -3.13
C SER A 642 31.63 0.08 -3.39
N ASP A 643 31.91 0.74 -4.51
CA ASP A 643 33.24 1.22 -4.90
C ASP A 643 33.16 2.71 -5.26
N ALA A 644 33.68 3.56 -4.39
CA ALA A 644 33.67 5.02 -4.60
C ALA A 644 34.55 5.48 -5.79
N ALA A 645 35.44 4.62 -6.30
CA ALA A 645 36.26 4.93 -7.47
C ALA A 645 35.56 4.60 -8.80
N TYR A 646 34.48 3.80 -8.77
CA TYR A 646 33.78 3.37 -9.97
C TYR A 646 33.12 4.54 -10.70
N LYS A 647 33.33 4.64 -12.01
CA LYS A 647 32.69 5.65 -12.87
C LYS A 647 31.90 4.99 -13.99
N ALA A 648 30.95 5.75 -14.52
CA ALA A 648 30.12 5.32 -15.62
C ALA A 648 30.97 4.89 -16.83
N GLY A 649 30.79 3.64 -17.26
CA GLY A 649 31.53 3.06 -18.40
C GLY A 649 32.84 2.36 -18.04
N ASP A 650 33.28 2.44 -16.78
CA ASP A 650 34.43 1.66 -16.32
C ASP A 650 34.06 0.16 -16.22
N PRO A 651 35.04 -0.75 -16.36
CA PRO A 651 34.83 -2.17 -16.06
C PRO A 651 34.34 -2.37 -14.62
N LEU A 652 33.47 -3.37 -14.41
CA LEU A 652 33.04 -3.74 -13.07
C LEU A 652 34.24 -4.17 -12.23
N THR A 653 34.30 -3.71 -10.98
CA THR A 653 35.39 -4.03 -10.02
C THR A 653 34.89 -4.92 -8.89
N VAL A 654 33.60 -4.83 -8.56
CA VAL A 654 32.94 -5.56 -7.47
C VAL A 654 31.97 -6.60 -8.04
N ALA A 655 32.06 -7.83 -7.54
CA ALA A 655 31.11 -8.89 -7.87
C ALA A 655 29.77 -8.69 -7.15
N ASN A 656 28.65 -8.86 -7.86
CA ASN A 656 27.31 -8.73 -7.29
C ASN A 656 26.89 -9.98 -6.52
N ASN A 657 27.21 -9.96 -5.22
CA ASN A 657 26.91 -11.04 -4.26
C ASN A 657 25.51 -10.94 -3.60
N LEU A 658 24.64 -10.05 -4.09
CA LEU A 658 23.26 -9.99 -3.60
C LEU A 658 22.49 -11.28 -3.95
N PRO A 659 21.52 -11.68 -3.11
CA PRO A 659 20.79 -12.93 -3.29
C PRO A 659 19.96 -12.92 -4.58
N ILE A 660 19.98 -14.05 -5.29
CA ILE A 660 19.12 -14.34 -6.42
C ILE A 660 18.00 -15.27 -5.95
N ALA A 661 16.76 -14.80 -6.00
CA ALA A 661 15.59 -15.59 -5.66
C ALA A 661 14.99 -16.22 -6.93
N THR A 662 14.66 -17.51 -6.88
CA THR A 662 13.79 -18.14 -7.90
C THR A 662 12.34 -17.85 -7.55
N LEU A 663 11.63 -17.18 -8.46
CA LEU A 663 10.19 -16.91 -8.32
C LEU A 663 9.38 -18.11 -8.80
N ALA A 664 9.75 -18.65 -9.95
CA ALA A 664 9.13 -19.81 -10.58
C ALA A 664 10.12 -20.50 -11.50
N GLU A 665 9.90 -21.79 -11.76
CA GLU A 665 10.72 -22.57 -12.68
C GLU A 665 9.89 -23.67 -13.33
N ASP A 666 10.36 -24.13 -14.48
CA ASP A 666 9.77 -25.24 -15.21
C ASP A 666 10.84 -26.02 -15.98
N SER A 667 10.58 -27.32 -16.21
CA SER A 667 11.52 -28.21 -16.90
C SER A 667 10.79 -29.21 -17.79
N VAL A 668 11.33 -29.43 -18.99
CA VAL A 668 10.84 -30.41 -19.96
C VAL A 668 12.02 -31.15 -20.59
N SER A 669 11.96 -32.48 -20.60
CA SER A 669 12.94 -33.33 -21.27
C SER A 669 12.39 -33.89 -22.57
N PHE A 670 13.12 -33.74 -23.67
CA PHE A 670 12.76 -34.20 -25.00
C PHE A 670 13.62 -35.39 -25.42
N PRO A 671 13.03 -36.47 -25.97
CA PRO A 671 13.82 -37.53 -26.61
C PRO A 671 14.47 -37.03 -27.90
N LEU A 672 15.57 -37.67 -28.30
CA LEU A 672 16.14 -37.47 -29.63
C LEU A 672 15.53 -38.47 -30.62
N ALA A 673 15.29 -38.02 -31.85
CA ALA A 673 14.79 -38.89 -32.92
C ALA A 673 15.77 -40.02 -33.26
N SER A 674 17.08 -39.83 -33.00
CA SER A 674 18.15 -40.80 -33.26
C SER A 674 18.21 -41.96 -32.26
N THR A 675 17.65 -41.82 -31.06
CA THR A 675 17.77 -42.81 -29.97
C THR A 675 16.55 -43.74 -29.83
N GLY A 676 15.50 -43.56 -30.64
CA GLY A 676 14.26 -44.34 -30.55
C GLY A 676 13.40 -44.01 -29.32
N THR A 677 12.16 -44.50 -29.27
CA THR A 677 11.17 -44.17 -28.21
C THR A 677 11.29 -45.01 -26.94
N ALA A 678 12.15 -46.02 -26.92
CA ALA A 678 12.27 -46.97 -25.79
C ALA A 678 12.84 -46.32 -24.50
N ASP A 679 13.65 -45.27 -24.65
CA ASP A 679 14.25 -44.51 -23.54
C ASP A 679 13.70 -43.06 -23.44
N ALA A 680 12.46 -42.84 -23.90
CA ALA A 680 11.87 -41.50 -23.89
C ALA A 680 11.65 -41.01 -22.44
N PRO A 681 12.12 -39.81 -22.08
CA PRO A 681 11.97 -39.28 -20.73
C PRO A 681 10.50 -39.05 -20.40
N GLN A 682 10.07 -39.50 -19.22
CA GLN A 682 8.70 -39.31 -18.76
C GLN A 682 8.54 -37.93 -18.13
N ASN A 683 7.82 -37.04 -18.82
CA ASN A 683 7.48 -35.74 -18.26
C ASN A 683 6.19 -35.82 -17.44
N GLN A 684 6.20 -35.23 -16.25
CA GLN A 684 4.99 -35.13 -15.43
C GLN A 684 3.95 -34.24 -16.12
N PRO A 685 2.64 -34.55 -16.03
CA PRO A 685 1.59 -33.63 -16.47
C PRO A 685 1.74 -32.26 -15.80
N SER A 686 1.48 -31.18 -16.56
CA SER A 686 1.47 -29.84 -15.98
C SER A 686 0.36 -29.70 -14.94
N ALA A 687 0.67 -29.10 -13.78
CA ALA A 687 -0.32 -28.78 -12.75
C ALA A 687 -1.25 -27.62 -13.15
N ILE A 688 -0.93 -26.89 -14.22
CA ILE A 688 -1.74 -25.78 -14.72
C ILE A 688 -2.91 -26.37 -15.54
N PRO A 689 -4.17 -25.97 -15.27
CA PRO A 689 -5.31 -26.43 -16.06
C PRO A 689 -5.11 -26.17 -17.55
N LEU A 690 -5.44 -27.16 -18.38
CA LEU A 690 -5.19 -27.14 -19.83
C LEU A 690 -5.73 -25.87 -20.51
N TRP A 691 -6.98 -25.49 -20.22
CA TRP A 691 -7.59 -24.29 -20.78
C TRP A 691 -6.83 -23.01 -20.38
N GLN A 692 -6.26 -23.00 -19.17
CA GLN A 692 -5.55 -21.84 -18.66
C GLN A 692 -4.18 -21.70 -19.32
N ARG A 693 -3.50 -22.81 -19.65
CA ARG A 693 -2.24 -22.78 -20.41
C ARG A 693 -2.43 -22.16 -21.79
N TRP A 694 -3.47 -22.59 -22.52
CA TRP A 694 -3.84 -21.98 -23.81
C TRP A 694 -4.23 -20.51 -23.67
N ASN A 695 -5.00 -20.16 -22.64
CA ASN A 695 -5.44 -18.78 -22.44
C ASN A 695 -4.26 -17.87 -22.09
N ASP A 696 -3.34 -18.30 -21.23
CA ASP A 696 -2.14 -17.51 -20.88
C ASP A 696 -1.21 -17.32 -22.08
N PHE A 697 -1.01 -18.37 -22.90
CA PHE A 697 -0.27 -18.28 -24.15
C PHE A 697 -0.92 -17.27 -25.12
N GLY A 698 -2.24 -17.35 -25.30
CA GLY A 698 -2.99 -16.40 -26.11
C GLY A 698 -2.94 -14.96 -25.59
N ILE A 699 -2.99 -14.77 -24.26
CA ILE A 699 -2.87 -13.44 -23.62
C ILE A 699 -1.48 -12.83 -23.87
N GLY A 700 -0.42 -13.63 -23.78
CA GLY A 700 0.94 -13.16 -24.07
C GLY A 700 1.07 -12.68 -25.51
N LEU A 701 0.69 -13.51 -26.48
CA LEU A 701 0.70 -13.15 -27.91
C LEU A 701 -0.19 -11.95 -28.22
N LEU A 702 -1.37 -11.84 -27.59
CA LEU A 702 -2.26 -10.70 -27.75
C LEU A 702 -1.61 -9.39 -27.25
N SER A 703 -0.75 -9.46 -26.24
CA SER A 703 -0.10 -8.31 -25.63
C SER A 703 1.07 -7.79 -26.49
N GLU A 704 1.74 -8.65 -27.25
CA GLU A 704 2.84 -8.30 -28.16
C GLU A 704 2.36 -7.81 -29.55
N GLY A 705 1.16 -8.24 -29.97
CA GLY A 705 0.55 -7.94 -31.27
C GLY A 705 0.15 -6.47 -31.56
N ASP A 706 0.65 -5.48 -30.82
CA ASP A 706 0.26 -4.06 -30.90
C ASP A 706 1.14 -3.18 -31.82
N ARG A 707 2.23 -3.70 -32.42
CA ARG A 707 3.22 -2.86 -33.14
C ARG A 707 3.72 -3.48 -34.44
N GLY A 708 3.55 -2.76 -35.55
CA GLY A 708 4.26 -3.02 -36.81
C GLY A 708 4.02 -4.43 -37.37
N ALA A 709 5.09 -5.21 -37.51
CA ALA A 709 5.07 -6.57 -38.08
C ALA A 709 4.49 -7.64 -37.13
N SER A 710 4.18 -7.33 -35.86
CA SER A 710 3.66 -8.30 -34.86
C SER A 710 2.21 -8.75 -35.10
N LYS A 711 1.59 -8.39 -36.22
CA LYS A 711 0.27 -8.92 -36.63
C LYS A 711 0.24 -10.45 -36.73
N GLY A 712 1.38 -11.10 -36.98
CA GLY A 712 1.50 -12.57 -36.99
C GLY A 712 1.17 -13.22 -35.64
N GLU A 713 1.42 -12.54 -34.52
CA GLU A 713 1.10 -13.04 -33.17
C GLU A 713 -0.39 -12.94 -32.87
N LEU A 714 -1.13 -11.99 -33.46
CA LEU A 714 -2.58 -11.93 -33.31
C LEU A 714 -3.27 -13.17 -33.89
N ILE A 715 -2.76 -13.71 -35.01
CA ILE A 715 -3.26 -14.96 -35.61
C ILE A 715 -3.04 -16.15 -34.66
N GLN A 716 -1.87 -16.20 -34.03
CA GLN A 716 -1.54 -17.25 -33.07
C GLN A 716 -2.36 -17.11 -31.78
N ALA A 717 -2.58 -15.87 -31.32
CA ALA A 717 -3.45 -15.57 -30.18
C ALA A 717 -4.89 -16.03 -30.46
N ALA A 718 -5.42 -15.75 -31.66
CA ALA A 718 -6.74 -16.21 -32.06
C ALA A 718 -6.82 -17.75 -32.06
N SER A 719 -5.80 -18.42 -32.57
CA SER A 719 -5.74 -19.88 -32.58
C SER A 719 -5.70 -20.45 -31.15
N ALA A 720 -4.93 -19.83 -30.24
CA ALA A 720 -4.88 -20.20 -28.83
C ALA A 720 -6.24 -20.01 -28.14
N PHE A 721 -6.92 -18.88 -28.35
CA PHE A 721 -8.25 -18.64 -27.77
C PHE A 721 -9.34 -19.53 -28.37
N ALA A 722 -9.20 -19.99 -29.62
CA ALA A 722 -10.08 -21.00 -30.19
C ALA A 722 -9.93 -22.36 -29.49
N GLU A 723 -8.72 -22.74 -29.07
CA GLU A 723 -8.53 -23.92 -28.21
C GLU A 723 -9.19 -23.75 -26.84
N VAL A 724 -9.13 -22.56 -26.25
CA VAL A 724 -9.87 -22.24 -25.01
C VAL A 724 -11.38 -22.40 -25.19
N GLU A 725 -11.93 -21.93 -26.32
CA GLU A 725 -13.35 -22.10 -26.66
C GLU A 725 -13.73 -23.58 -26.79
N LYS A 726 -12.92 -24.39 -27.49
CA LYS A 726 -13.12 -25.85 -27.63
C LYS A 726 -13.11 -26.59 -26.29
N LEU A 727 -12.40 -26.06 -25.30
CA LEU A 727 -12.35 -26.59 -23.94
C LEU A 727 -13.55 -26.17 -23.08
N GLY A 728 -14.59 -25.58 -23.68
CA GLY A 728 -15.83 -25.24 -22.99
C GLY A 728 -15.71 -24.00 -22.11
N ARG A 729 -14.76 -23.10 -22.39
CA ARG A 729 -14.52 -21.89 -21.59
C ARG A 729 -15.01 -20.63 -22.31
N PRO A 730 -15.83 -19.78 -21.66
CA PRO A 730 -16.28 -18.53 -22.25
C PRO A 730 -15.14 -17.51 -22.43
N ASP A 731 -14.02 -17.70 -21.73
CA ASP A 731 -12.79 -16.91 -21.86
C ASP A 731 -12.25 -16.91 -23.30
N GLY A 732 -12.43 -18.01 -24.04
CA GLY A 732 -11.97 -18.17 -25.43
C GLY A 732 -12.63 -17.17 -26.39
N PRO A 733 -13.95 -17.24 -26.63
CA PRO A 733 -14.64 -16.29 -27.50
C PRO A 733 -14.57 -14.85 -26.97
N LEU A 734 -14.50 -14.64 -25.66
CA LEU A 734 -14.32 -13.31 -25.07
C LEU A 734 -12.97 -12.69 -25.47
N ASN A 735 -11.88 -13.46 -25.45
CA ASN A 735 -10.56 -12.98 -25.85
C ASN A 735 -10.37 -12.96 -27.37
N LEU A 736 -11.05 -13.81 -28.13
CA LEU A 736 -11.17 -13.67 -29.59
C LEU A 736 -11.74 -12.31 -29.98
N ALA A 737 -12.77 -11.82 -29.28
CA ALA A 737 -13.31 -10.49 -29.51
C ALA A 737 -12.26 -9.39 -29.30
N ARG A 738 -11.36 -9.53 -28.32
CA ARG A 738 -10.23 -8.59 -28.14
C ARG A 738 -9.28 -8.61 -29.34
N VAL A 739 -8.94 -9.80 -29.86
CA VAL A 739 -8.11 -9.94 -31.06
C VAL A 739 -8.79 -9.27 -32.25
N TYR A 740 -10.05 -9.60 -32.51
CA TYR A 740 -10.79 -9.08 -33.66
C TYR A 740 -10.99 -7.56 -33.59
N LEU A 741 -11.21 -6.98 -32.41
CA LEU A 741 -11.26 -5.53 -32.23
C LEU A 741 -9.90 -4.87 -32.55
N LYS A 742 -8.77 -5.47 -32.15
CA LYS A 742 -7.43 -4.99 -32.53
C LYS A 742 -7.19 -5.10 -34.04
N GLU A 743 -7.69 -6.15 -34.68
CA GLU A 743 -7.62 -6.34 -36.14
C GLU A 743 -8.61 -5.44 -36.92
N GLY A 744 -9.55 -4.78 -36.25
CA GLY A 744 -10.62 -4.00 -36.88
C GLY A 744 -11.76 -4.83 -37.47
N ARG A 745 -11.84 -6.12 -37.14
CA ARG A 745 -12.85 -7.09 -37.61
C ARG A 745 -14.09 -7.05 -36.72
N LEU A 746 -14.89 -6.01 -36.87
CA LEU A 746 -16.02 -5.74 -35.96
C LEU A 746 -17.11 -6.82 -35.99
N ASP A 747 -17.46 -7.36 -37.15
CA ASP A 747 -18.50 -8.40 -37.27
C ASP A 747 -18.07 -9.69 -36.56
N ASP A 748 -16.81 -10.10 -36.75
CA ASP A 748 -16.24 -11.26 -36.07
C ASP A 748 -16.19 -11.06 -34.55
N ALA A 749 -15.86 -9.84 -34.10
CA ALA A 749 -15.90 -9.49 -32.68
C ALA A 749 -17.31 -9.64 -32.10
N ILE A 750 -18.34 -9.14 -32.79
CA ILE A 750 -19.74 -9.25 -32.35
C ILE A 750 -20.18 -10.72 -32.28
N VAL A 751 -19.86 -11.52 -33.30
CA VAL A 751 -20.18 -12.96 -33.31
C VAL A 751 -19.48 -13.67 -32.15
N ALA A 752 -18.20 -13.37 -31.89
CA ALA A 752 -17.48 -13.94 -30.76
C ALA A 752 -18.13 -13.54 -29.41
N LEU A 753 -18.54 -12.28 -29.23
CA LEU A 753 -19.22 -11.82 -28.01
C LEU A 753 -20.59 -12.50 -27.80
N GLN A 754 -21.33 -12.76 -28.88
CA GLN A 754 -22.57 -13.54 -28.83
C GLN A 754 -22.28 -14.97 -28.35
N ARG A 755 -21.27 -15.64 -28.92
CA ARG A 755 -20.85 -16.97 -28.47
C ARG A 755 -20.48 -16.96 -26.99
N ALA A 756 -19.67 -16.00 -26.54
CA ALA A 756 -19.29 -15.85 -25.12
C ALA A 756 -20.48 -15.66 -24.17
N THR A 757 -21.57 -15.06 -24.65
CA THR A 757 -22.82 -14.86 -23.89
C THR A 757 -23.65 -16.15 -23.81
N SER A 758 -23.52 -17.05 -24.78
CA SER A 758 -24.29 -18.30 -24.86
C SER A 758 -23.71 -19.47 -24.03
N PHE A 759 -22.56 -19.29 -23.37
CA PHE A 759 -22.00 -20.28 -22.46
C PHE A 759 -22.80 -20.38 -21.15
N ASP A 760 -22.70 -21.52 -20.47
CA ASP A 760 -23.21 -21.72 -19.11
C ASP A 760 -22.08 -22.17 -18.16
N PRO A 761 -21.65 -21.33 -17.20
CA PRO A 761 -22.06 -19.94 -17.02
C PRO A 761 -21.51 -19.02 -18.13
N PRO A 762 -22.16 -17.88 -18.42
CA PRO A 762 -21.70 -16.94 -19.44
C PRO A 762 -20.41 -16.23 -19.02
N ALA A 763 -19.74 -15.59 -20.00
CA ALA A 763 -18.62 -14.69 -19.71
C ALA A 763 -19.03 -13.57 -18.73
N PRO A 764 -18.07 -12.99 -17.96
CA PRO A 764 -18.37 -11.93 -17.01
C PRO A 764 -19.09 -10.74 -17.67
N ARG A 765 -20.26 -10.38 -17.11
CA ARG A 765 -21.14 -9.33 -17.64
C ARG A 765 -20.42 -8.01 -17.90
N TRP A 766 -19.53 -7.58 -16.99
CA TRP A 766 -18.80 -6.32 -17.12
C TRP A 766 -17.78 -6.33 -18.28
N THR A 767 -17.07 -7.43 -18.50
CA THR A 767 -16.10 -7.55 -19.60
C THR A 767 -16.84 -7.63 -20.94
N LEU A 768 -17.96 -8.38 -20.99
CA LEU A 768 -18.84 -8.41 -22.15
C LEU A 768 -19.37 -7.01 -22.50
N ALA A 769 -19.89 -6.28 -21.51
CA ALA A 769 -20.39 -4.92 -21.71
C ALA A 769 -19.29 -3.98 -22.22
N TRP A 770 -18.06 -4.08 -21.69
CA TRP A 770 -16.96 -3.23 -22.14
C TRP A 770 -16.58 -3.51 -23.61
N LEU A 771 -16.50 -4.78 -24.01
CA LEU A 771 -16.19 -5.17 -25.38
C LEU A 771 -17.33 -4.83 -26.34
N ASN A 772 -18.59 -5.06 -25.94
CA ASN A 772 -19.77 -4.64 -26.70
C ASN A 772 -19.80 -3.12 -26.88
N GLY A 773 -19.54 -2.35 -25.82
CA GLY A 773 -19.47 -0.90 -25.88
C GLY A 773 -18.39 -0.41 -26.83
N SER A 774 -17.22 -1.05 -26.81
CA SER A 774 -16.11 -0.76 -27.72
C SER A 774 -16.46 -1.08 -29.17
N ALA A 775 -17.05 -2.25 -29.43
CA ALA A 775 -17.50 -2.66 -30.76
C ALA A 775 -18.60 -1.72 -31.30
N ASN A 776 -19.60 -1.40 -30.47
CA ASN A 776 -20.68 -0.48 -30.81
C ASN A 776 -20.17 0.93 -31.10
N LYS A 777 -19.19 1.43 -30.32
CA LYS A 777 -18.55 2.73 -30.56
C LYS A 777 -17.88 2.76 -31.93
N LEU A 778 -17.08 1.74 -32.25
CA LEU A 778 -16.39 1.62 -33.54
C LEU A 778 -17.36 1.47 -34.72
N ALA A 779 -18.48 0.76 -34.52
CA ALA A 779 -19.55 0.62 -35.51
C ALA A 779 -20.45 1.87 -35.67
N GLY A 780 -20.25 2.91 -34.85
CA GLY A 780 -21.09 4.11 -34.86
C GLY A 780 -22.45 3.96 -34.15
N ASN A 781 -22.69 2.83 -33.47
CA ASN A 781 -23.89 2.58 -32.65
C ASN A 781 -23.78 3.26 -31.28
N LEU A 782 -23.62 4.58 -31.29
CA LEU A 782 -23.20 5.37 -30.12
C LEU A 782 -24.16 5.26 -28.93
N ASP A 783 -25.47 5.21 -29.15
CA ASP A 783 -26.45 5.09 -28.05
C ASP A 783 -26.35 3.73 -27.33
N ARG A 784 -26.06 2.65 -28.08
CA ARG A 784 -25.80 1.33 -27.49
C ARG A 784 -24.48 1.31 -26.73
N ALA A 785 -23.43 1.89 -27.30
CA ALA A 785 -22.13 2.00 -26.64
C ALA A 785 -22.22 2.78 -25.32
N ILE A 786 -22.96 3.89 -25.28
CA ILE A 786 -23.22 4.65 -24.05
C ILE A 786 -23.94 3.78 -23.02
N ALA A 787 -24.98 3.04 -23.42
CA ALA A 787 -25.71 2.14 -22.52
C ALA A 787 -24.79 1.03 -21.96
N ASP A 788 -23.97 0.42 -22.81
CA ASP A 788 -23.01 -0.61 -22.42
C ASP A 788 -22.01 -0.08 -21.39
N PHE A 789 -21.37 1.07 -21.64
CA PHE A 789 -20.43 1.65 -20.69
C PHE A 789 -21.09 2.10 -19.38
N ARG A 790 -22.29 2.70 -19.42
CA ARG A 790 -23.04 3.05 -18.21
C ARG A 790 -23.40 1.83 -17.38
N SER A 791 -23.76 0.71 -18.02
CA SER A 791 -24.07 -0.53 -17.31
C SER A 791 -22.90 -1.09 -16.49
N ILE A 792 -21.67 -0.66 -16.78
CA ILE A 792 -20.49 -1.03 -16.00
C ILE A 792 -20.31 -0.10 -14.81
N VAL A 793 -20.36 1.22 -15.03
CA VAL A 793 -19.96 2.21 -14.03
C VAL A 793 -21.10 2.61 -13.09
N ASP A 794 -22.36 2.51 -13.53
CA ASP A 794 -23.52 3.02 -12.81
C ASP A 794 -24.40 1.90 -12.21
N ASP A 795 -24.49 0.72 -12.84
CA ASP A 795 -25.30 -0.40 -12.31
C ASP A 795 -24.72 -0.96 -11.00
N ARG A 796 -25.60 -1.44 -10.12
CA ARG A 796 -25.26 -2.21 -8.91
C ARG A 796 -26.16 -3.43 -8.81
N TYR A 797 -25.56 -4.59 -8.52
CA TYR A 797 -26.26 -5.87 -8.38
C TYR A 797 -25.49 -6.82 -7.46
N SER A 798 -26.18 -7.83 -6.89
CA SER A 798 -25.69 -8.67 -5.79
C SER A 798 -24.31 -9.28 -6.03
N ALA A 799 -24.06 -9.79 -7.25
CA ALA A 799 -22.78 -10.41 -7.58
C ALA A 799 -21.58 -9.44 -7.51
N LEU A 800 -21.77 -8.12 -7.63
CA LEU A 800 -20.70 -7.13 -7.38
C LEU A 800 -20.48 -6.94 -5.88
N GLU A 801 -21.56 -6.87 -5.10
CA GLU A 801 -21.49 -6.65 -3.65
C GLU A 801 -20.83 -7.85 -2.94
N GLU A 802 -21.23 -9.07 -3.31
CA GLU A 802 -20.68 -10.33 -2.79
C GLU A 802 -19.17 -10.47 -3.05
N ARG A 803 -18.69 -9.96 -4.18
CA ARG A 803 -17.28 -10.01 -4.60
C ARG A 803 -16.49 -8.75 -4.25
N HIS A 804 -17.15 -7.75 -3.68
CA HIS A 804 -16.61 -6.42 -3.35
C HIS A 804 -16.06 -5.64 -4.56
N PHE A 805 -16.72 -5.75 -5.71
CA PHE A 805 -16.39 -5.03 -6.94
C PHE A 805 -17.07 -3.66 -7.02
N ASP A 806 -16.35 -2.67 -7.54
CA ASP A 806 -16.85 -1.31 -7.75
C ASP A 806 -16.22 -0.71 -9.02
N PHE A 807 -16.82 -1.05 -10.17
CA PHE A 807 -16.34 -0.58 -11.47
C PHE A 807 -16.61 0.90 -11.75
N SER A 808 -17.32 1.62 -10.86
CA SER A 808 -17.45 3.08 -10.99
C SER A 808 -16.12 3.83 -10.88
N LYS A 809 -15.08 3.14 -10.38
CA LYS A 809 -13.71 3.63 -10.28
C LYS A 809 -12.82 3.25 -11.47
N ASP A 810 -13.35 2.53 -12.47
CA ASP A 810 -12.62 2.27 -13.72
C ASP A 810 -12.60 3.54 -14.59
N TYR A 811 -11.62 4.41 -14.33
CA TYR A 811 -11.54 5.68 -15.05
C TYR A 811 -11.24 5.49 -16.56
N LEU A 812 -10.79 4.31 -16.99
CA LEU A 812 -10.60 4.02 -18.41
C LEU A 812 -11.95 3.75 -19.09
N VAL A 813 -12.86 3.01 -18.44
CA VAL A 813 -14.24 2.87 -18.92
C VAL A 813 -14.98 4.23 -18.90
N LEU A 814 -14.78 5.03 -17.85
CA LEU A 814 -15.33 6.40 -17.82
C LEU A 814 -14.78 7.27 -18.95
N THR A 815 -13.50 7.13 -19.28
CA THR A 815 -12.89 7.84 -20.43
C THR A 815 -13.54 7.42 -21.75
N GLU A 816 -13.77 6.12 -21.96
CA GLU A 816 -14.48 5.61 -23.13
C GLU A 816 -15.92 6.13 -23.21
N LEU A 817 -16.64 6.15 -22.09
CA LEU A 817 -17.99 6.73 -21.99
C LEU A 817 -17.99 8.23 -22.36
N GLY A 818 -17.10 9.02 -21.76
CA GLY A 818 -16.99 10.46 -22.02
C GLY A 818 -16.69 10.76 -23.50
N GLN A 819 -15.76 10.01 -24.11
CA GLN A 819 -15.47 10.14 -25.54
C GLN A 819 -16.66 9.74 -26.41
N THR A 820 -17.39 8.69 -26.05
CA THR A 820 -18.56 8.23 -26.80
C THR A 820 -19.70 9.26 -26.73
N LEU A 821 -19.93 9.88 -25.56
CA LEU A 821 -20.86 10.99 -25.40
C LEU A 821 -20.46 12.20 -26.27
N MET A 822 -19.16 12.49 -26.38
CA MET A 822 -18.68 13.54 -27.28
C MET A 822 -18.94 13.23 -28.76
N GLU A 823 -18.68 12.01 -29.21
CA GLU A 823 -19.02 11.60 -30.59
C GLU A 823 -20.53 11.68 -30.82
N ARG A 824 -21.33 11.27 -29.82
CA ARG A 824 -22.79 11.35 -29.88
C ARG A 824 -23.29 12.78 -29.99
N ALA A 825 -22.64 13.72 -29.30
CA ALA A 825 -22.92 15.14 -29.41
C ALA A 825 -22.60 15.69 -30.82
N LYS A 826 -21.52 15.23 -31.47
CA LYS A 826 -21.18 15.63 -32.84
C LYS A 826 -22.24 15.17 -33.86
N ALA A 827 -22.92 14.05 -33.59
CA ALA A 827 -24.00 13.55 -34.43
C ALA A 827 -25.29 14.41 -34.36
N GLU A 828 -25.50 15.15 -33.26
CA GLU A 828 -26.66 16.06 -33.06
C GLU A 828 -26.50 17.38 -33.86
N ARG A 829 -26.51 17.30 -35.19
CA ARG A 829 -26.33 18.46 -36.07
C ARG A 829 -27.54 19.38 -36.11
N SER A 830 -28.74 18.82 -36.01
CA SER A 830 -30.02 19.53 -36.14
C SER A 830 -30.64 19.97 -34.80
N SER A 831 -30.05 19.58 -33.67
CA SER A 831 -30.60 19.84 -32.33
C SER A 831 -29.54 20.41 -31.38
N PRO A 832 -29.34 21.75 -31.38
CA PRO A 832 -28.35 22.42 -30.53
C PRO A 832 -28.53 22.11 -29.03
N GLU A 833 -29.76 21.97 -28.57
CA GLU A 833 -30.07 21.63 -27.17
C GLU A 833 -29.59 20.22 -26.81
N ARG A 834 -29.91 19.20 -27.63
CA ARG A 834 -29.44 17.82 -27.42
C ARG A 834 -27.93 17.71 -27.50
N ARG A 835 -27.31 18.39 -28.47
CA ARG A 835 -25.85 18.50 -28.57
C ARG A 835 -25.24 19.05 -27.28
N THR A 836 -25.81 20.13 -26.76
CA THR A 836 -25.35 20.77 -25.52
C THR A 836 -25.53 19.84 -24.31
N ALA A 837 -26.65 19.11 -24.23
CA ALA A 837 -26.89 18.14 -23.16
C ALA A 837 -25.82 17.03 -23.15
N PHE A 838 -25.52 16.41 -24.29
CA PHE A 838 -24.47 15.40 -24.39
C PHE A 838 -23.07 15.96 -24.07
N LEU A 839 -22.75 17.20 -24.49
CA LEU A 839 -21.49 17.84 -24.13
C LEU A 839 -21.36 18.06 -22.62
N ARG A 840 -22.43 18.51 -21.95
CA ARG A 840 -22.43 18.69 -20.49
C ARG A 840 -22.30 17.37 -19.76
N GLU A 841 -22.94 16.32 -20.26
CA GLU A 841 -22.82 14.98 -19.71
C GLU A 841 -21.41 14.40 -19.89
N ALA A 842 -20.80 14.59 -21.07
CA ALA A 842 -19.42 14.23 -21.32
C ALA A 842 -18.47 14.97 -20.37
N ALA A 843 -18.67 16.27 -20.14
CA ALA A 843 -17.89 17.05 -19.19
C ALA A 843 -18.00 16.47 -17.78
N ALA A 844 -19.21 16.22 -17.28
CA ALA A 844 -19.43 15.61 -15.97
C ALA A 844 -18.77 14.22 -15.86
N THR A 845 -18.72 13.46 -16.96
CA THR A 845 -18.04 12.15 -17.01
C THR A 845 -16.52 12.32 -16.92
N PHE A 846 -15.92 13.28 -17.61
CA PHE A 846 -14.49 13.57 -17.47
C PHE A 846 -14.14 14.18 -16.12
N ASP A 847 -15.04 14.92 -15.48
CA ASP A 847 -14.86 15.37 -14.09
C ASP A 847 -14.79 14.17 -13.12
N ARG A 848 -15.59 13.11 -13.34
CA ARG A 848 -15.46 11.84 -12.60
C ARG A 848 -14.09 11.19 -12.82
N VAL A 849 -13.56 11.24 -14.05
CA VAL A 849 -12.20 10.76 -14.36
C VAL A 849 -11.16 11.56 -13.55
N LEU A 850 -11.23 12.89 -13.57
CA LEU A 850 -10.28 13.75 -12.87
C LEU A 850 -10.38 13.66 -11.34
N ALA A 851 -11.53 13.25 -10.80
CA ALA A 851 -11.68 12.96 -9.38
C ALA A 851 -10.90 11.69 -8.95
N LEU A 852 -10.68 10.74 -9.87
CA LEU A 852 -9.92 9.51 -9.63
C LEU A 852 -8.43 9.68 -9.99
N ASP A 853 -8.16 10.30 -11.15
CA ASP A 853 -6.83 10.63 -11.65
C ASP A 853 -6.78 12.07 -12.16
N SER A 854 -6.40 12.99 -11.27
CA SER A 854 -6.28 14.43 -11.58
C SER A 854 -5.16 14.77 -12.57
N GLU A 855 -4.34 13.79 -12.97
CA GLU A 855 -3.22 13.94 -13.90
C GLU A 855 -3.56 13.36 -15.29
N ASN A 856 -4.82 13.00 -15.53
CA ASN A 856 -5.27 12.33 -16.75
C ASN A 856 -5.28 13.29 -17.96
N ALA A 857 -4.25 13.19 -18.81
CA ALA A 857 -4.10 14.04 -19.98
C ALA A 857 -5.27 13.93 -20.97
N ALA A 858 -5.86 12.74 -21.16
CA ALA A 858 -6.97 12.54 -22.09
C ALA A 858 -8.24 13.26 -21.60
N ALA A 859 -8.54 13.22 -20.31
CA ALA A 859 -9.66 13.95 -19.73
C ALA A 859 -9.48 15.47 -19.87
N HIS A 860 -8.30 16.01 -19.54
CA HIS A 860 -8.01 17.43 -19.73
C HIS A 860 -8.13 17.86 -21.20
N TYR A 861 -7.60 17.08 -22.15
CA TYR A 861 -7.75 17.38 -23.57
C TYR A 861 -9.22 17.47 -24.00
N ASN A 862 -10.02 16.48 -23.61
CA ASN A 862 -11.44 16.44 -23.99
C ASN A 862 -12.25 17.54 -23.31
N LEU A 863 -11.99 17.86 -22.05
CA LEU A 863 -12.62 18.98 -21.35
C LEU A 863 -12.29 20.32 -22.00
N ALA A 864 -11.05 20.54 -22.45
CA ALA A 864 -10.68 21.75 -23.19
C ALA A 864 -11.54 21.90 -24.46
N LEU A 865 -11.71 20.82 -25.23
CA LEU A 865 -12.56 20.81 -26.44
C LEU A 865 -14.05 21.01 -26.12
N ILE A 866 -14.55 20.39 -25.05
CA ILE A 866 -15.95 20.51 -24.65
C ILE A 866 -16.25 21.95 -24.21
N HIS A 867 -15.44 22.53 -23.33
CA HIS A 867 -15.65 23.89 -22.84
C HIS A 867 -15.56 24.93 -23.95
N THR A 868 -14.65 24.75 -24.92
CA THR A 868 -14.61 25.59 -26.13
C THR A 868 -15.95 25.56 -26.87
N ARG A 869 -16.55 24.37 -27.04
CA ARG A 869 -17.85 24.21 -27.72
C ARG A 869 -19.04 24.73 -26.92
N LEU A 870 -18.91 24.77 -25.59
CA LEU A 870 -19.91 25.33 -24.68
C LEU A 870 -19.76 26.84 -24.48
N GLY A 871 -18.70 27.46 -25.02
CA GLY A 871 -18.41 28.89 -24.88
C GLY A 871 -17.81 29.29 -23.52
N ASP A 872 -17.21 28.35 -22.80
CA ASP A 872 -16.49 28.59 -21.53
C ASP A 872 -14.98 28.66 -21.78
N ASP A 873 -14.52 29.77 -22.34
CA ASP A 873 -13.12 29.95 -22.76
C ASP A 873 -12.13 29.88 -21.58
N ALA A 874 -12.57 30.28 -20.38
CA ALA A 874 -11.74 30.23 -19.18
C ALA A 874 -11.42 28.79 -18.78
N LYS A 875 -12.44 27.92 -18.68
CA LYS A 875 -12.21 26.49 -18.41
C LYS A 875 -11.50 25.80 -19.56
N ALA A 876 -11.80 26.18 -20.80
CA ALA A 876 -11.10 25.62 -21.96
C ALA A 876 -9.59 25.87 -21.87
N ALA A 877 -9.18 27.11 -21.56
CA ALA A 877 -7.78 27.48 -21.39
C ALA A 877 -7.13 26.78 -20.19
N GLU A 878 -7.83 26.65 -19.07
CA GLU A 878 -7.35 25.90 -17.89
C GLU A 878 -7.02 24.45 -18.25
N HIS A 879 -7.97 23.73 -18.84
CA HIS A 879 -7.78 22.33 -19.21
C HIS A 879 -6.74 22.16 -20.33
N GLN A 880 -6.63 23.11 -21.27
CA GLN A 880 -5.58 23.10 -22.29
C GLN A 880 -4.19 23.22 -21.67
N ASN A 881 -4.02 24.08 -20.65
CA ASN A 881 -2.76 24.22 -19.92
C ASN A 881 -2.40 22.95 -19.15
N LEU A 882 -3.39 22.33 -18.49
CA LEU A 882 -3.20 21.06 -17.78
C LEU A 882 -2.89 19.90 -18.73
N TYR A 883 -3.53 19.84 -19.90
CA TYR A 883 -3.17 18.89 -20.95
C TYR A 883 -1.72 19.07 -21.40
N ASN A 884 -1.28 20.31 -21.65
CA ASN A 884 0.10 20.60 -22.03
C ASN A 884 1.11 20.22 -20.95
N ARG A 885 0.73 20.37 -19.67
CA ARG A 885 1.53 19.90 -18.53
C ARG A 885 1.71 18.38 -18.55
N TYR A 886 0.62 17.62 -18.67
CA TYR A 886 0.63 16.17 -18.46
C TYR A 886 0.93 15.33 -19.72
N ARG A 887 0.74 15.87 -20.92
CA ARG A 887 1.02 15.12 -22.17
C ARG A 887 2.50 14.77 -22.32
N VAL A 888 2.78 13.63 -22.95
CA VAL A 888 4.15 13.22 -23.31
C VAL A 888 4.69 14.10 -24.44
N ASP A 889 6.01 14.31 -24.45
CA ASP A 889 6.71 14.90 -25.60
C ASP A 889 7.23 13.78 -26.51
N ASN A 890 6.45 13.49 -27.57
CA ASN A 890 6.77 12.38 -28.48
C ASN A 890 8.06 12.65 -29.28
N ASN A 891 8.28 13.89 -29.74
CA ASN A 891 9.46 14.22 -30.55
C ASN A 891 10.77 14.04 -29.76
N ALA A 892 10.80 14.51 -28.52
CA ALA A 892 11.96 14.35 -27.65
C ALA A 892 12.19 12.87 -27.28
N THR A 893 11.11 12.13 -27.05
CA THR A 893 11.14 10.69 -26.78
C THR A 893 11.77 9.90 -27.94
N ASP A 894 11.34 10.14 -29.17
CA ASP A 894 11.83 9.42 -30.36
C ASP A 894 13.34 9.61 -30.57
N ARG A 895 13.85 10.82 -30.28
CA ARG A 895 15.29 11.10 -30.35
C ARG A 895 16.09 10.29 -29.33
N ALA A 896 15.65 10.25 -28.08
CA ALA A 896 16.34 9.50 -27.02
C ALA A 896 16.34 7.99 -27.31
N ILE A 897 15.21 7.45 -27.76
CA ILE A 897 15.07 6.04 -28.19
C ILE A 897 16.04 5.73 -29.34
N ALA A 898 16.08 6.56 -30.38
CA ALA A 898 16.97 6.34 -31.52
C ALA A 898 18.47 6.37 -31.13
N LEU A 899 18.85 7.18 -30.14
CA LEU A 899 20.22 7.21 -29.61
C LEU A 899 20.53 5.95 -28.79
N ALA A 900 19.60 5.51 -27.94
CA ALA A 900 19.76 4.31 -27.12
C ALA A 900 19.95 3.05 -27.97
N ARG A 901 19.10 2.87 -28.98
CA ARG A 901 19.18 1.74 -29.93
C ARG A 901 20.54 1.62 -30.62
N ARG A 902 21.17 2.77 -30.95
CA ARG A 902 22.53 2.78 -31.55
C ARG A 902 23.63 2.44 -30.56
N ARG A 903 23.43 2.70 -29.26
CA ARG A 903 24.46 2.59 -28.23
C ARG A 903 24.54 1.18 -27.64
N ASP A 904 23.38 0.53 -27.44
CA ASP A 904 23.28 -0.76 -26.78
C ASP A 904 22.54 -1.75 -27.68
N LYS A 905 23.30 -2.69 -28.27
CA LYS A 905 22.77 -3.70 -29.20
C LYS A 905 21.86 -4.71 -28.52
N ALA A 906 22.13 -5.06 -27.26
CA ALA A 906 21.31 -6.02 -26.53
C ALA A 906 19.97 -5.39 -26.16
N ALA A 907 20.00 -4.11 -25.73
CA ALA A 907 18.78 -3.35 -25.46
C ALA A 907 17.97 -3.05 -26.73
N ASP A 908 18.62 -2.78 -27.88
CA ASP A 908 17.93 -2.62 -29.17
C ASP A 908 17.22 -3.91 -29.58
N HIS A 909 17.90 -5.06 -29.46
CA HIS A 909 17.31 -6.36 -29.73
C HIS A 909 16.10 -6.65 -28.82
N ALA A 910 16.22 -6.36 -27.51
CA ALA A 910 15.10 -6.50 -26.58
C ALA A 910 13.94 -5.54 -26.85
N ALA A 911 14.16 -4.44 -27.58
CA ALA A 911 13.15 -3.45 -27.95
C ALA A 911 12.47 -3.73 -29.31
N GLU A 912 12.81 -4.85 -29.97
CA GLU A 912 12.14 -5.29 -31.19
C GLU A 912 10.70 -5.71 -30.90
N ALA A 913 9.82 -5.66 -31.92
CA ALA A 913 8.41 -6.00 -31.75
C ALA A 913 8.19 -7.50 -31.49
N ILE A 914 9.07 -8.35 -32.04
CA ILE A 914 9.14 -9.79 -31.82
C ILE A 914 10.61 -10.12 -31.58
N VAL A 915 10.92 -10.73 -30.45
CA VAL A 915 12.31 -11.03 -30.05
C VAL A 915 12.51 -12.54 -29.97
N ILE A 916 13.52 -13.06 -30.66
CA ILE A 916 13.93 -14.46 -30.59
C ILE A 916 15.29 -14.54 -29.90
N TYR A 917 15.31 -15.10 -28.69
CA TYR A 917 16.52 -15.23 -27.87
C TYR A 917 17.29 -16.50 -28.25
N SER A 918 18.53 -16.35 -28.69
CA SER A 918 19.38 -17.51 -29.02
C SER A 918 19.95 -18.16 -27.76
N LEU A 919 19.74 -19.46 -27.60
CA LEU A 919 20.36 -20.26 -26.54
C LEU A 919 21.81 -20.68 -26.86
N GLN A 920 22.32 -20.33 -28.04
CA GLN A 920 23.65 -20.75 -28.51
C GLN A 920 24.48 -19.54 -29.00
N ARG A 921 24.25 -18.37 -28.40
CA ARG A 921 24.99 -17.15 -28.73
C ARG A 921 26.47 -17.31 -28.37
N LEU A 922 27.36 -17.03 -29.34
CA LEU A 922 28.80 -17.06 -29.10
C LEU A 922 29.18 -16.05 -28.00
N GLY A 923 29.95 -16.51 -27.01
CA GLY A 923 30.34 -15.69 -25.86
C GLY A 923 29.23 -15.47 -24.82
N ALA A 924 28.15 -16.25 -24.85
CA ALA A 924 27.21 -16.30 -23.72
C ALA A 924 27.92 -16.82 -22.46
N PRO A 925 27.80 -16.14 -21.31
CA PRO A 925 28.33 -16.64 -20.04
C PRO A 925 27.79 -18.03 -19.72
N GLU A 926 28.62 -18.90 -19.12
CA GLU A 926 28.27 -20.28 -18.74
C GLU A 926 27.93 -21.23 -19.90
N LEU A 927 28.02 -20.78 -21.16
CA LEU A 927 27.94 -21.66 -22.34
C LEU A 927 29.36 -22.11 -22.72
N PRO A 928 29.66 -23.41 -22.75
CA PRO A 928 30.93 -23.90 -23.27
C PRO A 928 31.15 -23.45 -24.72
N PRO A 929 32.39 -23.17 -25.15
CA PRO A 929 32.66 -22.89 -26.55
C PRO A 929 32.23 -24.10 -27.41
N PRO A 930 31.78 -23.87 -28.65
CA PRO A 930 31.45 -24.98 -29.55
C PRO A 930 32.67 -25.89 -29.69
N SER A 931 32.44 -27.20 -29.63
CA SER A 931 33.47 -28.20 -29.94
C SER A 931 34.02 -27.90 -31.33
N THR A 932 35.30 -27.53 -31.43
CA THR A 932 35.97 -27.44 -32.72
C THR A 932 35.87 -28.82 -33.38
N PRO A 933 35.38 -28.89 -34.64
CA PRO A 933 35.24 -30.16 -35.36
C PRO A 933 36.57 -30.89 -35.55
#